data_AF-A4I942-F1
#
_entry.id   AF-A4I942-F1
#
_cell.length_a   1.000
_cell.length_b   1.000
_cell.length_c   1.000
_cell.angle_alpha   90.00
_cell.angle_beta   90.00
_cell.angle_gamma   90.00
#
_symmetry.space_group_name_H-M   'P 1'
#
loop_
_entity.id
_entity.type
_entity.pdbx_description
1 polymer ?
#
loop_
_entity_poly.entity_id
_entity_poly.type
_entity_poly.pdbx_seq_one_letter_code
_entity_poly.pdbx_strand_id
1 'polypeptide(L)'
;MQDVYTDAEQSDQYHPDAIGIESVQPHRRWFVSHYAHLQAFLQRQPVLRRANIICRWLESTYRDNSRHEPRLRGEEEVVLRQLILTYLRGGELNRAISAAVTYESCVHSCILSAAQLQTVQEPWFSQTALVPLFGEYAHGELNQAWCGNEYRLDNLSQLYEESLKYRSAAAAVGVEGSAAPSTPSAVSDFDAVIGAALCGNLTVLENAFKVNGNWKDMAWCYLRCALVVAFTKQLIVATGAGGEESGRPAAGVVDRSYAVFIEEMTGSGDNWAASFSQKLVQGLAARLQSGFLPRAPLEEQLQMRFILQTLTCTDGKRSLLSTAPSAAPASTTLPGAAEWFDIVPEEGDSDAARLITHVVLAQDVAYGETLSPHAVQVRAGATLATSLARYAVFLALLPRYPFDEGLRAVTAMTLRLRDPRHRARVYAAFIMAAREYELQRQNLSRSELEEQEARLVRQFVTADSDANVHAEVQQLLYQQVAPTELLTHNKLAEKLMWEAMHADSLSDYLAVLHRCLSACCSFWLTEPEPEVEAIADVSSILTRRVLVEIQRRCETHEGGRAGELTGGATSPSTPSQSVSPVTEHERSEATFWYLLSEARGIATEHATITAQLNAAKHTAAFAGAAAASNRTLIYQLTQDEAALLCKLVEHTQRAVRHGGAVVYRDRQCLTAIINLVQQLTEAVTLSMLSGVDESDVEEESPASCDELSRMQQVYGLMEELHSAGYLHPALLSQQSASALYAQIRAMRVSYGQRVHRRQVVTALRQRAGRAAAEVGRVGAFVAVDGK
;
A
#
# COMPACT_ATOMS: atom_id res chain seq x y z
N MET A 1 15.84 -13.93 -13.54
CA MET A 1 16.13 -13.42 -12.19
C MET A 1 16.69 -14.53 -11.30
N GLN A 2 15.98 -15.65 -11.14
CA GLN A 2 16.43 -16.77 -10.29
C GLN A 2 17.86 -17.23 -10.57
N ASP A 3 18.21 -17.53 -11.82
CA ASP A 3 19.57 -17.97 -12.19
C ASP A 3 20.68 -16.97 -11.82
N VAL A 4 20.38 -15.67 -11.83
CA VAL A 4 21.35 -14.63 -11.43
C VAL A 4 21.57 -14.66 -9.92
N TYR A 5 20.52 -14.89 -9.14
CA TYR A 5 20.63 -15.02 -7.69
C TYR A 5 21.26 -16.36 -7.28
N THR A 6 20.95 -17.45 -7.98
CA THR A 6 21.65 -18.73 -7.79
C THR A 6 23.16 -18.58 -8.04
N ASP A 7 23.58 -17.80 -9.06
CA ASP A 7 25.01 -17.50 -9.27
C ASP A 7 25.61 -16.66 -8.14
N ALA A 8 24.85 -15.70 -7.60
CA ALA A 8 25.30 -14.90 -6.47
C ALA A 8 25.45 -15.75 -5.20
N GLU A 9 24.52 -16.66 -4.93
CA GLU A 9 24.60 -17.64 -3.83
C GLU A 9 25.80 -18.57 -3.98
N GLN A 10 26.11 -18.99 -5.20
CA GLN A 10 27.25 -19.87 -5.50
C GLN A 10 28.57 -19.11 -5.59
N SER A 11 28.57 -17.78 -5.48
CA SER A 11 29.76 -16.97 -5.76
C SER A 11 30.94 -17.29 -4.84
N ASP A 12 30.66 -17.62 -3.58
CA ASP A 12 31.67 -18.04 -2.60
C ASP A 12 32.26 -19.43 -2.89
N GLN A 13 31.57 -20.25 -3.67
CA GLN A 13 32.02 -21.59 -4.07
C GLN A 13 32.93 -21.55 -5.31
N TYR A 14 32.99 -20.42 -6.01
CA TYR A 14 33.87 -20.25 -7.16
C TYR A 14 35.29 -19.96 -6.70
N HIS A 15 36.16 -20.94 -6.90
CA HIS A 15 37.59 -20.82 -6.62
C HIS A 15 38.39 -20.97 -7.92
N PRO A 16 38.77 -19.87 -8.60
CA PRO A 16 39.47 -19.97 -9.87
C PRO A 16 40.82 -20.69 -9.74
N ASP A 17 41.44 -20.61 -8.58
CA ASP A 17 42.72 -21.27 -8.30
C ASP A 17 42.53 -22.79 -8.09
N ALA A 18 41.32 -23.23 -7.75
CA ALA A 18 40.97 -24.66 -7.71
C ALA A 18 40.93 -25.28 -9.11
N ILE A 19 40.80 -24.49 -10.18
CA ILE A 19 40.88 -24.97 -11.57
C ILE A 19 42.33 -25.33 -11.95
N GLY A 20 43.32 -25.21 -11.06
CA GLY A 20 44.62 -25.85 -11.19
C GLY A 20 45.52 -25.37 -12.35
N ILE A 21 45.04 -24.49 -13.24
CA ILE A 21 45.77 -23.97 -14.40
C ILE A 21 47.06 -23.27 -13.97
N GLU A 22 47.04 -22.65 -12.79
CA GLU A 22 48.22 -21.97 -12.24
C GLU A 22 49.34 -22.93 -11.84
N SER A 23 48.99 -24.16 -11.45
CA SER A 23 49.96 -25.22 -11.15
C SER A 23 50.64 -25.79 -12.40
N VAL A 24 50.05 -25.55 -13.59
CA VAL A 24 50.62 -25.95 -14.88
C VAL A 24 51.63 -24.90 -15.34
N GLN A 25 52.84 -25.34 -15.67
CA GLN A 25 53.91 -24.48 -16.17
C GLN A 25 53.40 -23.62 -17.35
N PRO A 26 53.70 -22.31 -17.41
CA PRO A 26 53.14 -21.40 -18.41
C PRO A 26 53.29 -21.90 -19.85
N HIS A 27 54.45 -22.45 -20.21
CA HIS A 27 54.74 -22.99 -21.54
C HIS A 27 54.01 -24.31 -21.87
N ARG A 28 53.30 -24.91 -20.90
CA ARG A 28 52.50 -26.14 -21.06
C ARG A 28 50.99 -25.89 -20.97
N ARG A 29 50.56 -24.65 -20.74
CA ARG A 29 49.13 -24.32 -20.58
C ARG A 29 48.31 -24.54 -21.84
N TRP A 30 48.95 -24.68 -23.00
CA TRP A 30 48.30 -25.04 -24.26
C TRP A 30 47.69 -26.45 -24.27
N PHE A 31 48.11 -27.35 -23.36
CA PHE A 31 47.48 -28.67 -23.20
C PHE A 31 46.18 -28.64 -22.39
N VAL A 32 45.92 -27.55 -21.66
CA VAL A 32 44.72 -27.40 -20.85
C VAL A 32 43.57 -27.00 -21.77
N SER A 33 42.41 -27.64 -21.60
CA SER A 33 41.25 -27.40 -22.45
C SER A 33 40.83 -25.93 -22.51
N HIS A 34 40.37 -25.49 -23.69
CA HIS A 34 39.77 -24.16 -23.84
C HIS A 34 38.65 -23.91 -22.83
N TYR A 35 37.84 -24.92 -22.54
CA TYR A 35 36.79 -24.83 -21.52
C TYR A 35 37.32 -24.49 -20.12
N ALA A 36 38.41 -25.12 -19.66
CA ALA A 36 39.00 -24.82 -18.36
C ALA A 36 39.47 -23.35 -18.27
N HIS A 37 40.13 -22.85 -19.32
CA HIS A 37 40.56 -21.44 -19.37
C HIS A 37 39.39 -20.47 -19.25
N LEU A 38 38.28 -20.74 -19.91
CA LEU A 38 37.07 -19.92 -19.83
C LEU A 38 36.39 -20.01 -18.46
N GLN A 39 36.37 -21.19 -17.83
CA GLN A 39 35.86 -21.36 -16.48
C GLN A 39 36.65 -20.55 -15.46
N ALA A 40 37.98 -20.66 -15.47
CA ALA A 40 38.86 -19.87 -14.61
C ALA A 40 38.67 -18.36 -14.83
N PHE A 41 38.50 -17.95 -16.09
CA PHE A 41 38.24 -16.56 -16.45
C PHE A 41 36.92 -16.02 -15.89
N LEU A 42 35.82 -16.73 -16.07
CA LEU A 42 34.51 -16.30 -15.57
C LEU A 42 34.41 -16.32 -14.04
N GLN A 43 35.09 -17.26 -13.39
CA GLN A 43 35.17 -17.25 -11.93
C GLN A 43 35.88 -15.99 -11.40
N ARG A 44 36.88 -15.48 -12.14
CA ARG A 44 37.61 -14.22 -11.83
C ARG A 44 36.89 -12.94 -12.26
N GLN A 45 35.94 -13.01 -13.19
CA GLN A 45 35.29 -11.83 -13.79
C GLN A 45 33.77 -11.84 -13.54
N PRO A 46 33.28 -11.34 -12.39
CA PRO A 46 31.87 -11.41 -12.01
C PRO A 46 30.91 -10.76 -13.02
N VAL A 47 31.30 -9.64 -13.63
CA VAL A 47 30.45 -8.94 -14.62
C VAL A 47 30.24 -9.79 -15.87
N LEU A 48 31.32 -10.40 -16.39
CA LEU A 48 31.24 -11.27 -17.56
C LEU A 48 30.51 -12.59 -17.23
N ARG A 49 30.65 -13.10 -16.01
CA ARG A 49 29.86 -14.24 -15.53
C ARG A 49 28.36 -13.94 -15.53
N ARG A 50 27.94 -12.81 -14.96
CA ARG A 50 26.54 -12.36 -14.99
C ARG A 50 26.05 -12.10 -16.41
N ALA A 51 26.86 -11.49 -17.26
CA ALA A 51 26.53 -11.29 -18.68
C ALA A 51 26.31 -12.64 -19.40
N ASN A 52 27.15 -13.64 -19.13
CA ASN A 52 26.97 -15.01 -19.62
C ASN A 52 25.64 -15.61 -19.17
N ILE A 53 25.28 -15.49 -17.88
CA ILE A 53 23.99 -15.99 -17.37
C ILE A 53 22.80 -15.29 -18.02
N ILE A 54 22.88 -13.97 -18.20
CA ILE A 54 21.82 -13.19 -18.88
C ILE A 54 21.71 -13.60 -20.35
N CYS A 55 22.84 -13.85 -21.03
CA CYS A 55 22.84 -14.36 -22.39
C CYS A 55 22.17 -15.74 -22.49
N ARG A 56 22.43 -16.64 -21.53
CA ARG A 56 21.76 -17.95 -21.44
C ARG A 56 20.26 -17.83 -21.26
N TRP A 57 19.83 -16.92 -20.38
CA TRP A 57 18.41 -16.66 -20.20
C TRP A 57 17.76 -16.13 -21.49
N LEU A 58 18.43 -15.20 -22.20
CA LEU A 58 17.95 -14.75 -23.50
C LEU A 58 17.82 -15.92 -24.48
N GLU A 59 18.84 -16.78 -24.57
CA GLU A 59 18.81 -17.99 -25.41
C GLU A 59 17.67 -18.94 -25.04
N SER A 60 17.40 -19.16 -23.75
CA SER A 60 16.29 -20.03 -23.32
C SER A 60 14.93 -19.49 -23.75
N THR A 61 14.73 -18.17 -23.75
CA THR A 61 13.47 -17.57 -24.24
C THR A 61 13.20 -17.87 -25.72
N TYR A 62 14.25 -18.12 -26.52
CA TYR A 62 14.11 -18.49 -27.92
C TYR A 62 13.96 -20.01 -28.12
N ARG A 63 14.55 -20.85 -27.24
CA ARG A 63 14.36 -22.31 -27.29
C ARG A 63 12.90 -22.70 -27.20
N ASP A 64 12.16 -22.09 -26.28
CA ASP A 64 10.76 -22.43 -26.05
C ASP A 64 9.89 -22.15 -27.29
N ASN A 65 10.21 -21.09 -28.03
CA ASN A 65 9.56 -20.77 -29.31
C ASN A 65 9.96 -21.75 -30.43
N SER A 66 11.18 -22.29 -30.40
CA SER A 66 11.70 -23.20 -31.43
C SER A 66 11.21 -24.66 -31.32
N ARG A 67 10.54 -25.04 -30.22
CA ARG A 67 9.98 -26.40 -30.04
C ARG A 67 8.85 -26.72 -31.02
N HIS A 68 8.26 -25.70 -31.62
CA HIS A 68 7.44 -25.85 -32.80
C HIS A 68 8.36 -25.65 -33.99
N GLU A 69 8.82 -26.74 -34.61
CA GLU A 69 9.53 -26.66 -35.90
C GLU A 69 8.75 -25.71 -36.80
N PRO A 70 9.34 -24.58 -37.23
CA PRO A 70 8.57 -23.60 -37.95
C PRO A 70 8.07 -24.27 -39.23
N ARG A 71 6.80 -24.04 -39.58
CA ARG A 71 6.25 -24.46 -40.89
C ARG A 71 6.89 -23.61 -41.97
N LEU A 72 8.15 -23.89 -42.28
CA LEU A 72 8.95 -23.13 -43.21
C LEU A 72 8.49 -23.47 -44.64
N ARG A 73 7.86 -22.49 -45.31
CA ARG A 73 7.53 -22.53 -46.74
C ARG A 73 8.57 -21.69 -47.49
N GLY A 74 9.31 -22.27 -48.43
CA GLY A 74 10.31 -21.56 -49.22
C GLY A 74 11.31 -22.49 -49.89
N GLU A 75 12.35 -21.91 -50.50
CA GLU A 75 13.52 -22.64 -51.00
C GLU A 75 14.24 -23.31 -49.82
N GLU A 76 14.45 -24.63 -49.90
CA GLU A 76 14.99 -25.47 -48.80
C GLU A 76 16.29 -24.91 -48.19
N GLU A 77 17.12 -24.28 -49.03
CA GLU A 77 18.38 -23.65 -48.62
C GLU A 77 18.22 -22.43 -47.71
N VAL A 78 17.21 -21.59 -47.93
CA VAL A 78 16.92 -20.43 -47.09
C VAL A 78 16.28 -20.90 -45.78
N VAL A 79 15.39 -21.88 -45.89
CA VAL A 79 14.71 -22.54 -44.78
C VAL A 79 15.71 -23.16 -43.80
N LEU A 80 16.70 -23.91 -44.29
CA LEU A 80 17.75 -24.49 -43.45
C LEU A 80 18.52 -23.42 -42.68
N ARG A 81 18.92 -22.33 -43.34
CA ARG A 81 19.73 -21.28 -42.70
C ARG A 81 18.95 -20.51 -41.64
N GLN A 82 17.67 -20.24 -41.89
CA GLN A 82 16.78 -19.68 -40.88
C GLN A 82 16.62 -20.63 -39.68
N LEU A 83 16.52 -21.93 -39.93
CA LEU A 83 16.42 -22.95 -38.88
C LEU A 83 17.72 -23.01 -38.05
N ILE A 84 18.88 -23.02 -38.71
CA ILE A 84 20.20 -22.96 -38.06
C ILE A 84 20.30 -21.71 -37.19
N LEU A 85 19.98 -20.52 -37.70
CA LEU A 85 20.01 -19.29 -36.92
C LEU A 85 19.05 -19.32 -35.73
N THR A 86 17.88 -19.93 -35.90
CA THR A 86 16.91 -20.10 -34.80
C THR A 86 17.51 -20.97 -33.69
N TYR A 87 18.16 -22.08 -34.04
CA TYR A 87 18.83 -22.93 -33.07
C TYR A 87 20.05 -22.25 -32.42
N LEU A 88 20.84 -21.49 -33.18
CA LEU A 88 21.94 -20.70 -32.63
C LEU A 88 21.45 -19.61 -31.67
N ARG A 89 20.34 -18.94 -32.01
CA ARG A 89 19.67 -17.96 -31.14
C ARG A 89 19.06 -18.62 -29.90
N GLY A 90 18.63 -19.88 -30.01
CA GLY A 90 18.30 -20.74 -28.89
C GLY A 90 19.52 -21.25 -28.12
N GLY A 91 20.76 -21.03 -28.56
CA GLY A 91 21.94 -21.61 -27.91
C GLY A 91 21.97 -23.14 -27.96
N GLU A 92 21.43 -23.75 -29.02
CA GLU A 92 21.37 -25.21 -29.24
C GLU A 92 22.23 -25.61 -30.45
N LEU A 93 23.56 -25.45 -30.34
CA LEU A 93 24.48 -25.75 -31.45
C LEU A 93 24.33 -27.19 -31.94
N ASN A 94 24.14 -28.16 -31.03
CA ASN A 94 23.98 -29.56 -31.40
C ASN A 94 22.75 -29.78 -32.29
N ARG A 95 21.64 -29.07 -32.03
CA ARG A 95 20.46 -29.13 -32.89
C ARG A 95 20.69 -28.45 -34.24
N ALA A 96 21.45 -27.35 -34.27
CA ALA A 96 21.85 -26.73 -35.53
C ALA A 96 22.70 -27.69 -36.38
N ILE A 97 23.64 -28.42 -35.76
CA ILE A 97 24.44 -29.46 -36.44
C ILE A 97 23.53 -30.59 -36.92
N SER A 98 22.66 -31.13 -36.06
CA SER A 98 21.72 -32.18 -36.44
C SER A 98 20.81 -31.74 -37.60
N ALA A 99 20.33 -30.50 -37.59
CA ALA A 99 19.55 -29.94 -38.68
C ALA A 99 20.37 -29.86 -39.98
N ALA A 100 21.61 -29.36 -39.92
CA ALA A 100 22.48 -29.33 -41.09
C ALA A 100 22.75 -30.74 -41.66
N VAL A 101 22.89 -31.75 -40.81
CA VAL A 101 23.03 -33.16 -41.23
C VAL A 101 21.74 -33.69 -41.84
N THR A 102 20.58 -33.45 -41.21
CA THR A 102 19.27 -33.90 -41.70
C THR A 102 18.92 -33.29 -43.05
N TYR A 103 19.28 -32.02 -43.28
CA TYR A 103 19.10 -31.33 -44.56
C TYR A 103 20.30 -31.51 -45.52
N GLU A 104 21.18 -32.47 -45.26
CA GLU A 104 22.32 -32.85 -46.11
C GLU A 104 23.29 -31.71 -46.47
N SER A 105 23.33 -30.65 -45.66
CA SER A 105 24.24 -29.53 -45.88
C SER A 105 25.58 -29.77 -45.21
N CYS A 106 26.48 -30.43 -45.95
CA CYS A 106 27.85 -30.70 -45.51
C CYS A 106 28.59 -29.44 -45.07
N VAL A 107 28.40 -28.32 -45.79
CA VAL A 107 29.08 -27.05 -45.49
C VAL A 107 28.70 -26.53 -44.10
N HIS A 108 27.40 -26.44 -43.80
CA HIS A 108 26.93 -25.97 -42.50
C HIS A 108 27.27 -26.95 -41.38
N SER A 109 27.19 -28.25 -41.64
CA SER A 109 27.60 -29.27 -40.66
C SER A 109 29.07 -29.10 -40.28
N CYS A 110 29.95 -28.89 -41.26
CA CYS A 110 31.36 -28.61 -41.02
C CYS A 110 31.58 -27.28 -40.28
N ILE A 111 30.94 -26.19 -40.71
CA ILE A 111 31.08 -24.86 -40.07
C ILE A 111 30.64 -24.89 -38.60
N LEU A 112 29.48 -25.48 -38.33
CA LEU A 112 28.91 -25.55 -36.99
C LEU A 112 29.73 -26.47 -36.08
N SER A 113 30.24 -27.59 -36.61
CA SER A 113 31.16 -28.47 -35.88
C SER A 113 32.52 -27.80 -35.63
N ALA A 114 33.00 -26.99 -36.58
CA ALA A 114 34.22 -26.22 -36.45
C ALA A 114 34.14 -25.16 -35.34
N ALA A 115 32.93 -24.69 -35.05
CA ALA A 115 32.61 -23.77 -33.96
C ALA A 115 32.23 -24.48 -32.65
N GLN A 116 32.63 -25.74 -32.43
CA GLN A 116 32.55 -26.37 -31.09
C GLN A 116 33.76 -26.00 -30.24
N LEU A 117 33.56 -25.84 -28.93
CA LEU A 117 34.65 -25.56 -27.99
C LEU A 117 35.40 -26.85 -27.65
N GLN A 118 36.73 -26.82 -27.70
CA GLN A 118 37.55 -27.93 -27.20
C GLN A 118 37.32 -28.11 -25.69
N THR A 119 36.85 -29.30 -25.31
CA THR A 119 36.73 -29.69 -23.91
C THR A 119 37.48 -31.00 -23.67
N VAL A 120 38.21 -31.06 -22.57
CA VAL A 120 38.91 -32.25 -22.08
C VAL A 120 38.37 -32.49 -20.67
N GLN A 121 38.20 -33.75 -20.29
CA GLN A 121 37.83 -34.05 -18.90
C GLN A 121 39.01 -33.71 -17.98
N GLU A 122 38.94 -32.58 -17.30
CA GLU A 122 39.99 -32.15 -16.37
C GLU A 122 39.70 -32.66 -14.95
N PRO A 123 40.72 -33.13 -14.21
CA PRO A 123 40.55 -33.71 -12.88
C PRO A 123 39.98 -32.72 -11.84
N TRP A 124 40.27 -31.42 -12.00
CA TRP A 124 39.83 -30.36 -11.09
C TRP A 124 38.36 -29.96 -11.24
N PHE A 125 37.66 -30.34 -12.32
CA PHE A 125 36.25 -29.97 -12.50
C PHE A 125 35.32 -30.57 -11.44
N SER A 126 35.74 -31.65 -10.78
CA SER A 126 35.02 -32.25 -9.65
C SER A 126 35.15 -31.45 -8.34
N GLN A 127 36.07 -30.51 -8.26
CA GLN A 127 36.48 -29.84 -7.01
C GLN A 127 35.86 -28.45 -6.82
N THR A 128 35.24 -27.87 -7.87
CA THR A 128 34.62 -26.55 -7.82
C THR A 128 33.33 -26.53 -8.63
N ALA A 129 32.37 -25.72 -8.21
CA ALA A 129 31.21 -25.40 -9.04
C ALA A 129 31.67 -24.72 -10.34
N LEU A 130 31.12 -25.16 -11.48
CA LEU A 130 31.44 -24.62 -12.79
C LEU A 130 30.33 -23.67 -13.25
N VAL A 131 30.73 -22.56 -13.88
CA VAL A 131 29.79 -21.60 -14.44
C VAL A 131 29.16 -22.22 -15.68
N PRO A 132 27.82 -22.33 -15.75
CA PRO A 132 27.20 -22.88 -16.93
C PRO A 132 27.30 -21.85 -18.07
N LEU A 133 27.89 -22.24 -19.20
CA LEU A 133 28.20 -21.36 -20.34
C LEU A 133 27.03 -21.25 -21.33
N PHE A 134 27.02 -20.20 -22.15
CA PHE A 134 26.02 -19.99 -23.20
C PHE A 134 26.34 -20.73 -24.50
N GLY A 135 25.31 -20.95 -25.32
CA GLY A 135 25.44 -21.47 -26.69
C GLY A 135 26.38 -22.66 -26.86
N GLU A 136 27.26 -22.54 -27.84
CA GLU A 136 28.27 -23.54 -28.22
C GLU A 136 29.32 -23.82 -27.13
N TYR A 137 29.43 -22.95 -26.13
CA TYR A 137 30.32 -23.13 -25.00
C TYR A 137 29.66 -24.00 -23.91
N ALA A 138 28.33 -24.15 -23.94
CA ALA A 138 27.56 -24.97 -22.99
C ALA A 138 27.72 -26.48 -23.23
N HIS A 139 28.22 -26.88 -24.40
CA HIS A 139 28.29 -28.27 -24.85
C HIS A 139 29.71 -28.82 -24.73
N GLY A 140 30.13 -29.03 -23.48
CA GLY A 140 31.12 -30.05 -23.16
C GLY A 140 30.38 -31.18 -22.49
N GLU A 141 30.24 -32.33 -23.14
CA GLU A 141 30.00 -33.56 -22.38
C GLU A 141 31.28 -33.79 -21.56
N LEU A 142 31.32 -33.26 -20.33
CA LEU A 142 32.40 -33.51 -19.36
C LEU A 142 32.58 -35.02 -19.07
N ASN A 143 31.67 -35.85 -19.58
CA ASN A 143 31.67 -37.30 -19.54
C ASN A 143 32.54 -37.93 -20.65
N GLN A 144 32.91 -37.19 -21.69
CA GLN A 144 33.80 -37.67 -22.75
C GLN A 144 35.23 -37.20 -22.47
N ALA A 145 36.21 -38.10 -22.68
CA ALA A 145 37.61 -37.82 -22.37
C ALA A 145 38.16 -36.61 -23.15
N TRP A 146 37.72 -36.44 -24.41
CA TRP A 146 38.11 -35.34 -25.27
C TRP A 146 37.05 -35.11 -26.35
N CYS A 147 36.58 -33.87 -26.52
CA CYS A 147 35.65 -33.50 -27.57
C CYS A 147 35.78 -32.04 -28.00
N GLY A 148 35.17 -31.68 -29.13
CA GLY A 148 35.24 -30.34 -29.73
C GLY A 148 36.45 -30.14 -30.64
N ASN A 149 36.78 -28.87 -30.93
CA ASN A 149 37.77 -28.52 -31.95
C ASN A 149 38.96 -27.71 -31.40
N GLU A 150 40.17 -28.24 -31.54
CA GLU A 150 41.43 -27.59 -31.13
C GLU A 150 41.78 -26.37 -31.99
N TYR A 151 41.38 -26.38 -33.25
CA TYR A 151 41.59 -25.29 -34.21
C TYR A 151 40.41 -24.31 -34.24
N ARG A 152 39.59 -24.28 -33.18
CA ARG A 152 38.44 -23.36 -33.08
C ARG A 152 38.84 -21.93 -33.42
N LEU A 153 39.94 -21.44 -32.87
CA LEU A 153 40.38 -20.05 -33.06
C LEU A 153 40.66 -19.73 -34.54
N ASP A 154 41.32 -20.64 -35.25
CA ASP A 154 41.61 -20.51 -36.69
C ASP A 154 40.31 -20.53 -37.52
N ASN A 155 39.36 -21.39 -37.13
CA ASN A 155 38.05 -21.46 -37.79
C ASN A 155 37.24 -20.18 -37.58
N LEU A 156 37.27 -19.61 -36.37
CA LEU A 156 36.60 -18.33 -36.10
C LEU A 156 37.22 -17.18 -36.89
N SER A 157 38.54 -17.17 -37.09
CA SER A 157 39.21 -16.21 -37.97
C SER A 157 38.69 -16.27 -39.40
N GLN A 158 38.52 -17.48 -39.94
CA GLN A 158 37.98 -17.66 -41.29
C GLN A 158 36.52 -17.19 -41.36
N LEU A 159 35.69 -17.55 -40.38
CA LEU A 159 34.30 -17.10 -40.31
C LEU A 159 34.18 -15.58 -40.16
N TYR A 160 35.11 -14.93 -39.48
CA TYR A 160 35.18 -13.48 -39.40
C TYR A 160 35.43 -12.87 -40.77
N GLU A 161 36.44 -13.33 -41.50
CA GLU A 161 36.73 -12.85 -42.85
C GLU A 161 35.56 -13.08 -43.82
N GLU A 162 34.92 -14.25 -43.76
CA GLU A 162 33.70 -14.49 -44.55
C GLU A 162 32.55 -13.55 -44.16
N SER A 163 32.38 -13.24 -42.87
CA SER A 163 31.36 -12.29 -42.42
C SER A 163 31.62 -10.86 -42.92
N LEU A 164 32.89 -10.47 -43.09
CA LEU A 164 33.27 -9.13 -43.56
C LEU A 164 33.06 -8.93 -45.06
N LYS A 165 33.12 -9.99 -45.86
CA LYS A 165 32.85 -9.93 -47.31
C LYS A 165 31.44 -9.42 -47.61
N TYR A 166 30.57 -9.40 -46.60
CA TYR A 166 29.21 -8.90 -46.67
C TYR A 166 29.07 -7.54 -45.95
N ARG A 167 29.14 -6.43 -46.70
CA ARG A 167 28.98 -5.06 -46.15
C ARG A 167 27.66 -4.36 -46.46
N SER A 168 26.73 -4.97 -47.19
CA SER A 168 25.51 -4.25 -47.61
C SER A 168 24.32 -5.14 -48.00
N ALA A 169 23.50 -5.57 -47.02
CA ALA A 169 22.04 -5.56 -47.13
C ALA A 169 21.42 -5.90 -45.77
N ALA A 170 20.33 -5.21 -45.43
CA ALA A 170 19.48 -5.54 -44.29
C ALA A 170 18.58 -6.73 -44.67
N ALA A 171 19.05 -7.95 -44.49
CA ALA A 171 18.21 -9.15 -44.64
C ALA A 171 17.41 -9.37 -43.35
N ALA A 172 16.09 -9.22 -43.46
CA ALA A 172 15.14 -9.30 -42.37
C ALA A 172 15.00 -10.74 -41.84
N VAL A 173 15.50 -11.01 -40.64
CA VAL A 173 15.18 -12.23 -39.88
C VAL A 173 13.91 -11.98 -39.07
N GLY A 174 12.78 -11.86 -39.76
CA GLY A 174 11.46 -11.71 -39.13
C GLY A 174 10.90 -13.07 -38.66
N VAL A 175 10.41 -13.13 -37.43
CA VAL A 175 9.58 -14.24 -36.95
C VAL A 175 8.18 -14.09 -37.55
N GLU A 176 7.67 -15.17 -38.13
CA GLU A 176 6.33 -15.38 -38.73
C GLU A 176 5.96 -14.55 -39.98
N GLY A 177 5.97 -15.22 -41.14
CA GLY A 177 4.86 -15.11 -42.09
C GLY A 177 4.91 -14.05 -43.19
N SER A 178 5.96 -13.24 -43.34
CA SER A 178 6.06 -12.29 -44.46
C SER A 178 7.26 -12.58 -45.36
N ALA A 179 7.01 -13.34 -46.42
CA ALA A 179 7.92 -13.48 -47.55
C ALA A 179 7.90 -12.16 -48.35
N ALA A 180 8.83 -11.23 -48.02
CA ALA A 180 9.16 -10.15 -48.93
C ALA A 180 9.94 -10.72 -50.14
N PRO A 181 9.74 -10.20 -51.37
CA PRO A 181 10.23 -10.83 -52.58
C PRO A 181 11.76 -10.81 -52.64
N SER A 182 12.30 -11.99 -52.94
CA SER A 182 13.71 -12.32 -53.14
C SER A 182 14.44 -11.30 -54.04
N THR A 183 15.41 -10.58 -53.48
CA THR A 183 16.53 -10.04 -54.24
C THR A 183 17.67 -11.07 -54.24
N PRO A 184 18.50 -11.13 -55.31
CA PRO A 184 19.45 -12.21 -55.51
C PRO A 184 20.72 -12.00 -54.65
N SER A 185 20.62 -12.26 -53.35
CA SER A 185 21.72 -12.80 -52.52
C SER A 185 21.27 -13.34 -51.15
N ALA A 186 19.97 -13.46 -50.86
CA ALA A 186 19.44 -13.82 -49.53
C ALA A 186 20.16 -15.01 -48.85
N VAL A 187 20.60 -16.00 -49.63
CA VAL A 187 21.37 -17.16 -49.17
C VAL A 187 22.72 -16.78 -48.56
N SER A 188 23.52 -15.94 -49.24
CA SER A 188 24.82 -15.50 -48.71
C SER A 188 24.68 -14.57 -47.50
N ASP A 189 23.55 -13.88 -47.39
CA ASP A 189 23.27 -12.95 -46.29
C ASP A 189 23.13 -13.74 -44.97
N PHE A 190 22.40 -14.86 -45.01
CA PHE A 190 22.26 -15.73 -43.86
C PHE A 190 23.57 -16.40 -43.45
N ASP A 191 24.42 -16.80 -44.41
CA ASP A 191 25.73 -17.39 -44.12
C ASP A 191 26.66 -16.39 -43.41
N ALA A 192 26.64 -15.12 -43.83
CA ALA A 192 27.37 -14.05 -43.15
C ALA A 192 26.84 -13.79 -41.73
N VAL A 193 25.52 -13.85 -41.52
CA VAL A 193 24.90 -13.69 -40.19
C VAL A 193 25.22 -14.87 -39.27
N ILE A 194 25.20 -16.11 -39.78
CA ILE A 194 25.63 -17.31 -39.04
C ILE A 194 27.10 -17.17 -38.64
N GLY A 195 27.97 -16.81 -39.59
CA GLY A 195 29.38 -16.56 -39.33
C GLY A 195 29.59 -15.48 -38.26
N ALA A 196 28.89 -14.36 -38.38
CA ALA A 196 28.93 -13.26 -37.43
C ALA A 196 28.49 -13.67 -36.00
N ALA A 197 27.45 -14.52 -35.89
CA ALA A 197 26.98 -15.03 -34.61
C ALA A 197 27.97 -15.99 -33.93
N LEU A 198 28.82 -16.68 -34.70
CA LEU A 198 29.84 -17.60 -34.20
C LEU A 198 31.16 -16.89 -33.90
N CYS A 199 31.58 -15.92 -34.72
CA CYS A 199 32.86 -15.21 -34.55
C CYS A 199 32.76 -13.92 -33.71
N GLY A 200 31.55 -13.50 -33.33
CA GLY A 200 31.33 -12.31 -32.50
C GLY A 200 31.41 -11.00 -33.28
N ASN A 201 31.11 -11.02 -34.59
CA ASN A 201 31.04 -9.80 -35.38
C ASN A 201 29.71 -9.06 -35.13
N LEU A 202 29.73 -8.17 -34.13
CA LEU A 202 28.57 -7.37 -33.74
C LEU A 202 28.00 -6.52 -34.89
N THR A 203 28.84 -5.96 -35.75
CA THR A 203 28.38 -5.03 -36.78
C THR A 203 27.45 -5.70 -37.79
N VAL A 204 27.76 -6.92 -38.19
CA VAL A 204 26.93 -7.71 -39.12
C VAL A 204 25.69 -8.23 -38.40
N LEU A 205 25.87 -8.82 -37.21
CA LEU A 205 24.77 -9.44 -36.47
C LEU A 205 23.71 -8.42 -36.02
N GLU A 206 24.15 -7.31 -35.43
CA GLU A 206 23.24 -6.26 -34.94
C GLU A 206 22.44 -5.65 -36.08
N ASN A 207 23.06 -5.41 -37.25
CA ASN A 207 22.37 -4.85 -38.41
C ASN A 207 21.27 -5.78 -38.95
N ALA A 208 21.48 -7.11 -38.91
CA ALA A 208 20.47 -8.08 -39.34
C ALA A 208 19.23 -8.10 -38.44
N PHE A 209 19.42 -7.96 -37.12
CA PHE A 209 18.32 -8.03 -36.15
C PHE A 209 17.70 -6.69 -35.78
N LYS A 210 18.37 -5.56 -36.07
CA LYS A 210 17.87 -4.21 -35.76
C LYS A 210 16.51 -3.91 -36.39
N VAL A 211 16.21 -4.54 -37.53
CA VAL A 211 14.94 -4.38 -38.27
C VAL A 211 13.74 -4.92 -37.47
N ASN A 212 13.95 -5.92 -36.60
CA ASN A 212 12.87 -6.56 -35.84
C ASN A 212 12.28 -5.66 -34.75
N GLY A 213 13.00 -4.61 -34.33
CA GLY A 213 12.54 -3.72 -33.27
C GLY A 213 12.31 -4.43 -31.92
N ASN A 214 12.99 -5.55 -31.67
CA ASN A 214 12.88 -6.32 -30.43
C ASN A 214 14.11 -6.08 -29.52
N TRP A 215 13.89 -5.64 -28.28
CA TRP A 215 14.98 -5.36 -27.34
C TRP A 215 15.74 -6.61 -26.94
N LYS A 216 15.08 -7.78 -26.87
CA LYS A 216 15.74 -9.05 -26.53
C LYS A 216 16.72 -9.47 -27.61
N ASP A 217 16.41 -9.17 -28.86
CA ASP A 217 17.32 -9.44 -30.00
C ASP A 217 18.54 -8.56 -29.93
N MET A 218 18.33 -7.26 -29.68
CA MET A 218 19.43 -6.31 -29.52
C MET A 218 20.33 -6.66 -28.34
N ALA A 219 19.74 -7.04 -27.19
CA ALA A 219 20.48 -7.48 -26.02
C ALA A 219 21.25 -8.78 -26.28
N TRP A 220 20.63 -9.76 -26.93
CA TRP A 220 21.26 -11.03 -27.27
C TRP A 220 22.41 -10.84 -28.25
N CYS A 221 22.21 -10.13 -29.37
CA CYS A 221 23.28 -9.85 -30.34
C CYS A 221 24.49 -9.19 -29.67
N TYR A 222 24.22 -8.19 -28.83
CA TYR A 222 25.25 -7.44 -28.14
C TYR A 222 26.02 -8.30 -27.13
N LEU A 223 25.31 -8.96 -26.21
CA LEU A 223 25.92 -9.78 -25.17
C LEU A 223 26.66 -10.98 -25.76
N ARG A 224 26.05 -11.67 -26.73
CA ARG A 224 26.66 -12.81 -27.40
C ARG A 224 27.97 -12.41 -28.07
N CYS A 225 27.97 -11.40 -28.93
CA CYS A 225 29.18 -10.98 -29.62
C CYS A 225 30.25 -10.49 -28.64
N ALA A 226 29.87 -9.73 -27.62
CA ALA A 226 30.82 -9.26 -26.60
C ALA A 226 31.45 -10.42 -25.81
N LEU A 227 30.67 -11.44 -25.44
CA LEU A 227 31.17 -12.62 -24.75
C LEU A 227 32.06 -13.48 -25.65
N VAL A 228 31.69 -13.70 -26.91
CA VAL A 228 32.55 -14.40 -27.89
C VAL A 228 33.89 -13.68 -28.02
N VAL A 229 33.89 -12.35 -28.18
CA VAL A 229 35.12 -11.55 -28.27
C VAL A 229 35.97 -11.68 -27.00
N ALA A 230 35.36 -11.62 -25.81
CA ALA A 230 36.08 -11.80 -24.54
C ALA A 230 36.66 -13.21 -24.39
N PHE A 231 35.92 -14.24 -24.77
CA PHE A 231 36.37 -15.63 -24.71
C PHE A 231 37.50 -15.89 -25.70
N THR A 232 37.38 -15.40 -26.93
CA THR A 232 38.45 -15.46 -27.94
C THR A 232 39.71 -14.76 -27.43
N LYS A 233 39.61 -13.55 -26.86
CA LYS A 233 40.75 -12.83 -26.27
C LYS A 233 41.41 -13.65 -25.16
N GLN A 234 40.62 -14.21 -24.24
CA GLN A 234 41.14 -15.03 -23.16
C GLN A 234 41.88 -16.26 -23.67
N LEU A 235 41.35 -16.93 -24.70
CA LEU A 235 41.99 -18.09 -25.29
C LEU A 235 43.29 -17.72 -26.03
N ILE A 236 43.32 -16.61 -26.78
CA ILE A 236 44.55 -16.08 -27.42
C ILE A 236 45.65 -15.82 -26.37
N VAL A 237 45.29 -15.20 -25.25
CA VAL A 237 46.24 -14.93 -24.15
C VAL A 237 46.74 -16.23 -23.53
N ALA A 238 45.86 -17.23 -23.36
CA ALA A 238 46.20 -18.51 -22.79
C ALA A 238 47.12 -19.36 -23.70
N THR A 239 46.91 -19.32 -25.02
CA THR A 239 47.72 -20.07 -26.00
C THR A 239 49.03 -19.36 -26.36
N GLY A 240 49.04 -18.02 -26.42
CA GLY A 240 50.23 -17.20 -26.70
C GLY A 240 51.28 -17.18 -25.58
N ALA A 241 50.92 -17.59 -24.36
CA ALA A 241 51.87 -17.77 -23.25
C ALA A 241 52.82 -18.97 -23.45
N GLY A 242 52.56 -19.83 -24.44
CA GLY A 242 53.49 -20.87 -24.90
C GLY A 242 54.49 -20.27 -25.89
N GLY A 243 55.67 -19.87 -25.39
CA GLY A 243 56.73 -19.28 -26.20
C GLY A 243 57.19 -20.16 -27.37
N GLU A 244 57.82 -19.51 -28.36
CA GLU A 244 58.38 -20.02 -29.63
C GLU A 244 59.27 -21.27 -29.55
N GLU A 245 59.52 -21.85 -28.37
CA GLU A 245 60.50 -22.93 -28.16
C GLU A 245 60.06 -24.33 -28.64
N SER A 246 58.78 -24.55 -28.94
CA SER A 246 58.36 -25.74 -29.67
C SER A 246 58.17 -25.38 -31.13
N GLY A 247 59.03 -25.87 -32.04
CA GLY A 247 58.95 -25.67 -33.50
C GLY A 247 57.69 -26.24 -34.19
N ARG A 248 56.57 -26.38 -33.47
CA ARG A 248 55.22 -26.46 -34.03
C ARG A 248 54.62 -25.06 -34.04
N PRO A 249 53.98 -24.60 -35.13
CA PRO A 249 53.11 -23.42 -35.02
C PRO A 249 52.13 -23.73 -33.88
N ALA A 250 52.10 -22.87 -32.85
CA ALA A 250 51.17 -23.03 -31.74
C ALA A 250 49.78 -23.29 -32.34
N ALA A 251 49.13 -24.39 -31.98
CA ALA A 251 47.79 -24.68 -32.45
C ALA A 251 46.91 -23.45 -32.17
N GLY A 252 46.31 -22.86 -33.21
CA GLY A 252 45.56 -21.61 -33.10
C GLY A 252 46.33 -20.34 -33.52
N VAL A 253 46.97 -20.32 -34.69
CA VAL A 253 47.47 -19.07 -35.29
C VAL A 253 46.26 -18.29 -35.82
N VAL A 254 45.65 -17.51 -34.92
CA VAL A 254 44.59 -16.56 -35.25
C VAL A 254 45.07 -15.65 -36.38
N ASP A 255 44.30 -15.59 -37.46
CA ASP A 255 44.60 -14.68 -38.56
C ASP A 255 44.76 -13.25 -38.04
N ARG A 256 45.75 -12.54 -38.58
CA ARG A 256 46.13 -11.19 -38.12
C ARG A 256 44.95 -10.22 -38.14
N SER A 257 44.07 -10.34 -39.14
CA SER A 257 42.85 -9.51 -39.27
C SER A 257 41.92 -9.65 -38.05
N TYR A 258 41.58 -10.89 -37.69
CA TYR A 258 40.72 -11.20 -36.57
C TYR A 258 41.39 -10.89 -35.23
N ALA A 259 42.69 -11.16 -35.09
CA ALA A 259 43.45 -10.78 -33.90
C ALA A 259 43.41 -9.26 -33.66
N VAL A 260 43.58 -8.45 -34.71
CA VAL A 260 43.47 -6.98 -34.63
C VAL A 260 42.06 -6.55 -34.22
N PHE A 261 41.01 -7.16 -34.77
CA PHE A 261 39.63 -6.89 -34.37
C PHE A 261 39.39 -7.17 -32.88
N ILE A 262 39.88 -8.31 -32.38
CA ILE A 262 39.75 -8.68 -30.96
C ILE A 262 40.51 -7.68 -30.07
N GLU A 263 41.72 -7.28 -30.45
CA GLU A 263 42.50 -6.27 -29.72
C GLU A 263 41.83 -4.89 -29.74
N GLU A 264 41.22 -4.48 -30.85
CA GLU A 264 40.49 -3.20 -30.94
C GLU A 264 39.30 -3.16 -29.97
N MET A 265 38.56 -4.27 -29.87
CA MET A 265 37.39 -4.37 -29.01
C MET A 265 37.76 -4.49 -27.52
N THR A 266 38.80 -5.26 -27.19
CA THR A 266 39.17 -5.58 -25.79
C THR A 266 40.23 -4.65 -25.20
N GLY A 267 41.11 -4.10 -26.03
CA GLY A 267 42.27 -3.32 -25.63
C GLY A 267 43.50 -4.17 -25.29
N SER A 268 44.66 -3.53 -25.34
CA SER A 268 45.96 -4.10 -24.98
C SER A 268 46.34 -3.69 -23.55
N GLY A 269 46.44 -4.65 -22.64
CA GLY A 269 46.90 -4.44 -21.26
C GLY A 269 46.41 -5.52 -20.29
N ASP A 270 47.09 -5.65 -19.15
CA ASP A 270 46.78 -6.73 -18.18
C ASP A 270 45.38 -6.61 -17.57
N ASN A 271 44.85 -5.38 -17.47
CA ASN A 271 43.51 -5.08 -16.94
C ASN A 271 42.43 -5.00 -18.03
N TRP A 272 42.67 -5.55 -19.22
CA TRP A 272 41.73 -5.47 -20.35
C TRP A 272 40.32 -5.92 -19.95
N ALA A 273 40.19 -7.01 -19.18
CA ALA A 273 38.90 -7.60 -18.80
C ALA A 273 38.01 -6.64 -17.99
N ALA A 274 38.59 -5.87 -17.07
CA ALA A 274 37.86 -4.88 -16.28
C ALA A 274 37.39 -3.71 -17.17
N SER A 275 38.28 -3.20 -18.03
CA SER A 275 37.96 -2.11 -18.95
C SER A 275 36.91 -2.53 -20.00
N PHE A 276 37.00 -3.76 -20.48
CA PHE A 276 36.05 -4.35 -21.42
C PHE A 276 34.68 -4.56 -20.76
N SER A 277 34.66 -5.04 -19.51
CA SER A 277 33.43 -5.19 -18.74
C SER A 277 32.70 -3.84 -18.59
N GLN A 278 33.42 -2.76 -18.32
CA GLN A 278 32.84 -1.42 -18.25
C GLN A 278 32.25 -0.98 -19.62
N LYS A 279 33.00 -1.18 -20.71
CA LYS A 279 32.52 -0.89 -22.07
C LYS A 279 31.28 -1.70 -22.44
N LEU A 280 31.23 -2.98 -22.03
CA LEU A 280 30.10 -3.87 -22.23
C LEU A 280 28.85 -3.29 -21.56
N VAL A 281 28.94 -2.91 -20.28
CA VAL A 281 27.80 -2.34 -19.55
C VAL A 281 27.32 -1.05 -20.21
N GLN A 282 28.24 -0.17 -20.61
CA GLN A 282 27.92 1.08 -21.29
C GLN A 282 27.26 0.88 -22.65
N GLY A 283 27.79 -0.04 -23.47
CA GLY A 283 27.23 -0.31 -24.79
C GLY A 283 25.86 -1.00 -24.73
N LEU A 284 25.61 -1.85 -23.72
CA LEU A 284 24.29 -2.42 -23.50
C LEU A 284 23.30 -1.36 -23.02
N ALA A 285 23.69 -0.53 -22.04
CA ALA A 285 22.85 0.55 -21.52
C ALA A 285 22.43 1.51 -22.62
N ALA A 286 23.37 1.94 -23.48
CA ALA A 286 23.07 2.83 -24.60
C ALA A 286 21.99 2.24 -25.52
N ARG A 287 22.09 0.95 -25.87
CA ARG A 287 21.13 0.26 -26.75
C ARG A 287 19.74 0.15 -26.13
N LEU A 288 19.65 -0.19 -24.84
CA LEU A 288 18.37 -0.36 -24.16
C LEU A 288 17.69 0.98 -23.84
N GLN A 289 18.45 1.99 -23.40
CA GLN A 289 17.94 3.32 -23.06
C GLN A 289 17.43 4.08 -24.29
N SER A 290 18.22 4.13 -25.37
CA SER A 290 17.97 5.08 -26.45
C SER A 290 16.78 4.72 -27.34
N GLY A 291 16.27 3.48 -27.26
CA GLY A 291 15.26 2.99 -28.20
C GLY A 291 14.09 2.20 -27.57
N PHE A 292 14.33 1.45 -26.50
CA PHE A 292 13.36 0.45 -26.02
C PHE A 292 12.72 0.82 -24.69
N LEU A 293 13.52 1.25 -23.72
CA LEU A 293 13.05 1.49 -22.35
C LEU A 293 11.83 2.43 -22.26
N PRO A 294 11.73 3.54 -23.03
CA PRO A 294 10.58 4.44 -22.95
C PRO A 294 9.30 3.92 -23.63
N ARG A 295 9.39 2.90 -24.50
CA ARG A 295 8.29 2.43 -25.35
C ARG A 295 7.82 1.01 -25.02
N ALA A 296 8.63 0.26 -24.30
CA ALA A 296 8.33 -1.12 -23.93
C ALA A 296 7.21 -1.18 -22.88
N PRO A 297 6.43 -2.27 -22.82
CA PRO A 297 5.51 -2.51 -21.71
C PRO A 297 6.25 -2.62 -20.37
N LEU A 298 5.56 -2.34 -19.27
CA LEU A 298 6.17 -2.25 -17.93
C LEU A 298 7.01 -3.48 -17.55
N GLU A 299 6.51 -4.68 -17.83
CA GLU A 299 7.24 -5.93 -17.53
C GLU A 299 8.60 -5.98 -18.22
N GLU A 300 8.66 -5.56 -19.48
CA GLU A 300 9.91 -5.50 -20.24
C GLU A 300 10.82 -4.38 -19.76
N GLN A 301 10.26 -3.23 -19.36
CA GLN A 301 11.03 -2.16 -18.72
C GLN A 301 11.71 -2.66 -17.44
N LEU A 302 10.98 -3.41 -16.60
CA LEU A 302 11.51 -4.00 -15.38
C LEU A 302 12.60 -5.04 -15.66
N GLN A 303 12.43 -5.88 -16.68
CA GLN A 303 13.46 -6.83 -17.12
C GLN A 303 14.74 -6.12 -17.58
N MET A 304 14.61 -5.08 -18.44
CA MET A 304 15.74 -4.29 -18.91
C MET A 304 16.46 -3.59 -17.75
N ARG A 305 15.72 -2.95 -16.84
CA ARG A 305 16.27 -2.29 -15.63
C ARG A 305 17.00 -3.28 -14.73
N PHE A 306 16.44 -4.48 -14.52
CA PHE A 306 17.07 -5.54 -13.74
C PHE A 306 18.40 -5.99 -14.36
N ILE A 307 18.44 -6.21 -15.67
CA ILE A 307 19.66 -6.59 -16.41
C ILE A 307 20.74 -5.52 -16.22
N LEU A 308 20.39 -4.26 -16.45
CA LEU A 308 21.33 -3.14 -16.36
C LEU A 308 21.87 -2.98 -14.93
N GLN A 309 21.00 -3.11 -13.93
CA GLN A 309 21.43 -3.07 -12.54
C GLN A 309 22.38 -4.23 -12.19
N THR A 310 22.05 -5.44 -12.60
CA THR A 310 22.82 -6.64 -12.27
C THR A 310 24.27 -6.52 -12.79
N LEU A 311 24.43 -5.90 -13.95
CA LEU A 311 25.73 -5.75 -14.61
C LEU A 311 26.54 -4.54 -14.15
N THR A 312 25.91 -3.48 -13.63
CA THR A 312 26.63 -2.28 -13.16
C THR A 312 27.37 -2.47 -11.84
N CYS A 313 27.14 -3.56 -11.11
CA CYS A 313 27.74 -3.74 -9.79
C CYS A 313 29.03 -4.58 -9.75
N THR A 314 30.05 -3.96 -9.16
CA THR A 314 31.29 -4.60 -8.70
C THR A 314 31.40 -4.45 -7.18
N ASP A 315 32.08 -5.42 -6.56
CA ASP A 315 32.16 -5.60 -5.11
C ASP A 315 32.68 -4.35 -4.39
N GLY A 316 31.76 -3.62 -3.74
CA GLY A 316 31.94 -2.78 -2.55
C GLY A 316 32.97 -1.63 -2.55
N LYS A 317 33.93 -1.56 -3.49
CA LYS A 317 35.11 -0.68 -3.36
C LYS A 317 35.27 0.36 -4.45
N ARG A 318 34.56 0.28 -5.57
CA ARG A 318 34.48 1.32 -6.60
C ARG A 318 33.36 0.95 -7.56
N SER A 319 32.37 1.82 -7.71
CA SER A 319 31.51 1.76 -8.90
C SER A 319 32.42 1.77 -10.12
N LEU A 320 32.23 0.88 -11.10
CA LEU A 320 33.00 0.90 -12.36
C LEU A 320 32.90 2.26 -13.07
N LEU A 321 31.89 3.07 -12.73
CA LEU A 321 31.69 4.41 -13.25
C LEU A 321 32.37 5.51 -12.41
N SER A 322 33.04 5.15 -11.32
CA SER A 322 33.78 6.05 -10.44
C SER A 322 35.23 5.60 -10.34
N THR A 323 35.97 5.73 -11.44
CA THR A 323 37.43 5.76 -11.40
C THR A 323 37.89 7.13 -11.87
N ALA A 324 37.90 8.08 -10.94
CA ALA A 324 38.83 9.19 -11.03
C ALA A 324 40.10 8.80 -10.28
N PRO A 325 41.23 8.57 -10.96
CA PRO A 325 42.50 9.12 -10.54
C PRO A 325 42.67 10.49 -11.23
N SER A 326 43.29 11.41 -10.51
CA SER A 326 43.73 12.74 -10.96
C SER A 326 44.18 12.78 -12.44
N ALA A 327 43.70 13.79 -13.18
CA ALA A 327 44.15 14.24 -14.51
C ALA A 327 43.84 13.36 -15.73
N ALA A 328 42.57 13.24 -16.11
CA ALA A 328 42.13 12.98 -17.49
C ALA A 328 40.71 13.58 -17.71
N PRO A 329 40.35 14.04 -18.92
CA PRO A 329 39.08 14.74 -19.14
C PRO A 329 37.91 13.78 -18.91
N ALA A 330 36.91 14.27 -18.16
CA ALA A 330 35.69 13.61 -17.72
C ALA A 330 35.27 12.40 -18.60
N SER A 331 35.63 11.19 -18.17
CA SER A 331 35.00 9.98 -18.68
C SER A 331 33.55 9.95 -18.18
N THR A 332 32.62 9.96 -19.13
CA THR A 332 31.18 9.87 -19.00
C THR A 332 30.73 8.84 -17.95
N THR A 333 30.46 9.32 -16.73
CA THR A 333 29.55 8.64 -15.80
C THR A 333 28.22 8.45 -16.51
N LEU A 334 27.81 7.19 -16.76
CA LEU A 334 26.48 6.86 -17.30
C LEU A 334 25.41 7.60 -16.46
N PRO A 335 24.65 8.54 -17.04
CA PRO A 335 23.48 9.10 -16.38
C PRO A 335 22.49 7.96 -16.11
N GLY A 336 22.03 7.81 -14.87
CA GLY A 336 20.97 6.86 -14.51
C GLY A 336 21.39 5.51 -13.93
N ALA A 337 22.68 5.20 -13.75
CA ALA A 337 23.09 3.92 -13.15
C ALA A 337 22.59 3.72 -11.70
N ALA A 338 22.36 4.80 -10.97
CA ALA A 338 21.77 4.78 -9.63
C ALA A 338 20.23 4.77 -9.64
N GLU A 339 19.60 5.06 -10.78
CA GLU A 339 18.18 5.40 -10.93
C GLU A 339 17.36 4.28 -11.57
N TRP A 340 17.97 3.12 -11.85
CA TRP A 340 17.26 2.03 -12.53
C TRP A 340 16.05 1.51 -11.75
N PHE A 341 16.07 1.59 -10.43
CA PHE A 341 14.93 1.28 -9.56
C PHE A 341 14.27 2.52 -8.96
N ASP A 342 14.69 3.71 -9.37
CA ASP A 342 13.96 4.94 -9.09
C ASP A 342 12.79 5.05 -10.09
N ILE A 343 11.84 4.11 -9.96
CA ILE A 343 10.62 4.03 -10.74
C ILE A 343 9.43 4.05 -9.79
N VAL A 344 8.48 4.94 -10.06
CA VAL A 344 7.27 5.10 -9.27
C VAL A 344 6.08 4.66 -10.15
N PRO A 345 5.21 3.74 -9.67
CA PRO A 345 4.00 3.36 -10.42
C PRO A 345 3.10 4.58 -10.61
N GLU A 346 2.46 4.79 -11.76
CA GLU A 346 1.50 5.90 -11.90
C GLU A 346 0.31 5.77 -10.92
N GLU A 347 -0.30 6.90 -10.58
CA GLU A 347 -1.43 6.91 -9.63
C GLU A 347 -2.66 6.25 -10.27
N GLY A 348 -3.25 5.26 -9.60
CA GLY A 348 -4.38 4.48 -10.13
C GLY A 348 -3.99 3.23 -10.93
N ASP A 349 -2.72 3.07 -11.32
CA ASP A 349 -2.25 1.85 -11.99
C ASP A 349 -1.87 0.77 -10.96
N SER A 350 -2.88 -0.01 -10.58
CA SER A 350 -2.74 -1.09 -9.60
C SER A 350 -1.76 -2.20 -10.00
N ASP A 351 -1.73 -2.57 -11.27
CA ASP A 351 -0.83 -3.61 -11.77
C ASP A 351 0.61 -3.10 -11.78
N ALA A 352 0.82 -1.83 -12.17
CA ALA A 352 2.13 -1.22 -12.04
C ALA A 352 2.59 -1.13 -10.59
N ALA A 353 1.71 -0.70 -9.68
CA ALA A 353 2.01 -0.63 -8.25
C ALA A 353 2.41 -2.00 -7.69
N ARG A 354 1.70 -3.07 -8.08
CA ARG A 354 2.03 -4.44 -7.68
C ARG A 354 3.39 -4.86 -8.24
N LEU A 355 3.59 -4.79 -9.55
CA LEU A 355 4.80 -5.31 -10.21
C LEU A 355 6.06 -4.56 -9.75
N ILE A 356 6.03 -3.23 -9.77
CA ILE A 356 7.18 -2.40 -9.35
C ILE A 356 7.53 -2.70 -7.89
N THR A 357 6.54 -2.69 -6.99
CA THR A 357 6.78 -2.91 -5.56
C THR A 357 7.42 -4.27 -5.30
N HIS A 358 6.92 -5.34 -5.92
CA HIS A 358 7.48 -6.69 -5.72
C HIS A 358 8.90 -6.82 -6.28
N VAL A 359 9.18 -6.25 -7.46
CA VAL A 359 10.54 -6.30 -8.05
C VAL A 359 11.54 -5.54 -7.18
N VAL A 360 11.18 -4.34 -6.73
CA VAL A 360 12.08 -3.51 -5.89
C VAL A 360 12.25 -4.13 -4.49
N LEU A 361 11.20 -4.70 -3.91
CA LEU A 361 11.29 -5.47 -2.66
C LEU A 361 12.19 -6.71 -2.80
N ALA A 362 12.05 -7.47 -3.88
CA ALA A 362 12.89 -8.64 -4.13
C ALA A 362 14.38 -8.24 -4.23
N GLN A 363 14.68 -7.10 -4.82
CA GLN A 363 16.03 -6.56 -4.87
C GLN A 363 16.53 -6.12 -3.48
N ASP A 364 15.68 -5.53 -2.65
CA ASP A 364 16.01 -5.16 -1.27
C ASP A 364 16.26 -6.41 -0.40
N VAL A 365 15.49 -7.48 -0.60
CA VAL A 365 15.72 -8.80 0.02
C VAL A 365 17.08 -9.34 -0.41
N ALA A 366 17.33 -9.38 -1.72
CA ALA A 366 18.61 -9.85 -2.25
C ALA A 366 19.80 -9.03 -1.70
N TYR A 367 19.63 -7.73 -1.45
CA TYR A 367 20.67 -6.93 -0.79
C TYR A 367 20.90 -7.32 0.67
N GLY A 368 19.81 -7.51 1.43
CA GLY A 368 19.88 -7.97 2.81
C GLY A 368 20.54 -9.35 2.95
N GLU A 369 20.34 -10.21 1.97
CA GLU A 369 20.94 -11.55 1.87
C GLU A 369 22.32 -11.55 1.21
N THR A 370 22.91 -10.39 0.94
CA THR A 370 24.22 -10.23 0.28
C THR A 370 24.33 -10.78 -1.15
N LEU A 371 23.22 -11.22 -1.74
CA LEU A 371 23.12 -11.66 -3.14
C LEU A 371 23.18 -10.50 -4.13
N SER A 372 22.82 -9.31 -3.68
CA SER A 372 22.93 -8.08 -4.45
C SER A 372 23.76 -7.05 -3.68
N PRO A 373 24.74 -6.39 -4.31
CA PRO A 373 25.46 -5.26 -3.70
C PRO A 373 24.66 -3.94 -3.67
N HIS A 374 23.44 -3.89 -4.21
CA HIS A 374 22.66 -2.66 -4.33
C HIS A 374 21.77 -2.38 -3.13
N ALA A 375 22.19 -1.44 -2.28
CA ALA A 375 21.36 -0.92 -1.20
C ALA A 375 20.18 -0.10 -1.75
N VAL A 376 19.06 -0.77 -2.04
CA VAL A 376 17.84 -0.18 -2.61
C VAL A 376 17.37 1.01 -1.77
N GLN A 377 17.33 0.84 -0.44
CA GLN A 377 16.84 1.88 0.46
C GLN A 377 17.72 3.12 0.51
N VAL A 378 19.03 2.99 0.29
CA VAL A 378 19.95 4.13 0.28
C VAL A 378 19.78 4.95 -1.00
N ARG A 379 19.50 4.29 -2.13
CA ARG A 379 19.44 4.95 -3.44
C ARG A 379 18.04 5.39 -3.85
N ALA A 380 17.02 4.59 -3.52
CA ALA A 380 15.65 4.74 -3.97
C ALA A 380 14.63 4.52 -2.83
N GLY A 381 15.02 4.79 -1.58
CA GLY A 381 14.17 4.54 -0.40
C GLY A 381 12.82 5.27 -0.44
N ALA A 382 12.81 6.54 -0.85
CA ALA A 382 11.59 7.34 -0.98
C ALA A 382 10.65 6.80 -2.08
N THR A 383 11.22 6.32 -3.17
CA THR A 383 10.51 5.75 -4.32
C THR A 383 9.92 4.37 -4.00
N LEU A 384 10.68 3.54 -3.28
CA LEU A 384 10.16 2.28 -2.73
C LEU A 384 9.01 2.56 -1.74
N ALA A 385 9.16 3.53 -0.84
CA ALA A 385 8.11 3.91 0.09
C ALA A 385 6.84 4.39 -0.62
N THR A 386 6.99 5.17 -1.70
CA THR A 386 5.87 5.64 -2.53
C THR A 386 5.20 4.48 -3.25
N SER A 387 5.97 3.54 -3.80
CA SER A 387 5.45 2.34 -4.46
C SER A 387 4.69 1.45 -3.48
N LEU A 388 5.26 1.23 -2.29
CA LEU A 388 4.62 0.51 -1.19
C LEU A 388 3.34 1.18 -0.72
N ALA A 389 3.31 2.52 -0.60
CA ALA A 389 2.11 3.25 -0.23
C ALA A 389 1.01 3.07 -1.28
N ARG A 390 1.34 3.19 -2.57
CA ARG A 390 0.38 2.95 -3.67
C ARG A 390 -0.11 1.50 -3.71
N TYR A 391 0.77 0.54 -3.43
CA TYR A 391 0.38 -0.86 -3.33
C TYR A 391 -0.49 -1.14 -2.09
N ALA A 392 -0.22 -0.47 -0.96
CA ALA A 392 -1.04 -0.56 0.23
C ALA A 392 -2.46 -0.01 0.00
N VAL A 393 -2.59 1.12 -0.71
CA VAL A 393 -3.89 1.64 -1.16
C VAL A 393 -4.60 0.60 -2.01
N PHE A 394 -3.92 0.00 -3.00
CA PHE A 394 -4.52 -1.05 -3.81
C PHE A 394 -5.02 -2.24 -2.96
N LEU A 395 -4.23 -2.69 -1.98
CA LEU A 395 -4.66 -3.77 -1.07
C LEU A 395 -5.89 -3.39 -0.25
N ALA A 396 -6.01 -2.15 0.21
CA ALA A 396 -7.18 -1.68 0.93
C ALA A 396 -8.43 -1.59 0.04
N LEU A 397 -8.26 -1.27 -1.24
CA LEU A 397 -9.37 -1.14 -2.19
C LEU A 397 -9.83 -2.48 -2.81
N LEU A 398 -9.14 -3.60 -2.52
CA LEU A 398 -9.48 -4.90 -3.06
C LEU A 398 -10.86 -5.38 -2.55
N PRO A 399 -11.83 -5.63 -3.45
CA PRO A 399 -13.16 -6.06 -3.02
C PRO A 399 -13.13 -7.35 -2.22
N ARG A 400 -13.77 -7.34 -1.05
CA ARG A 400 -13.88 -8.50 -0.13
C ARG A 400 -12.57 -8.97 0.48
N TYR A 401 -11.48 -8.23 0.32
CA TYR A 401 -10.23 -8.55 0.99
C TYR A 401 -10.25 -8.03 2.43
N PRO A 402 -10.03 -8.87 3.46
CA PRO A 402 -10.09 -8.42 4.85
C PRO A 402 -9.00 -7.39 5.16
N PHE A 403 -9.37 -6.26 5.75
CA PHE A 403 -8.40 -5.22 6.11
C PHE A 403 -7.32 -5.73 7.08
N ASP A 404 -7.66 -6.62 8.01
CA ASP A 404 -6.69 -7.19 8.95
C ASP A 404 -5.63 -8.05 8.24
N GLU A 405 -5.98 -8.70 7.13
CA GLU A 405 -5.05 -9.43 6.26
C GLU A 405 -4.23 -8.48 5.40
N GLY A 406 -4.87 -7.45 4.83
CA GLY A 406 -4.18 -6.40 4.11
C GLY A 406 -3.14 -5.69 4.95
N LEU A 407 -3.49 -5.31 6.18
CA LEU A 407 -2.57 -4.65 7.09
C LEU A 407 -1.43 -5.56 7.52
N ARG A 408 -1.65 -6.88 7.69
CA ARG A 408 -0.56 -7.84 7.93
C ARG A 408 0.44 -7.89 6.78
N ALA A 409 -0.04 -7.95 5.54
CA ALA A 409 0.82 -7.93 4.36
C ALA A 409 1.58 -6.61 4.25
N VAL A 410 0.89 -5.48 4.43
CA VAL A 410 1.49 -4.14 4.43
C VAL A 410 2.56 -4.01 5.51
N THR A 411 2.30 -4.49 6.73
CA THR A 411 3.26 -4.50 7.83
C THR A 411 4.52 -5.27 7.46
N ALA A 412 4.38 -6.49 6.93
CA ALA A 412 5.53 -7.32 6.54
C ALA A 412 6.44 -6.64 5.50
N MET A 413 5.85 -5.90 4.55
CA MET A 413 6.62 -5.14 3.56
C MET A 413 7.20 -3.84 4.15
N THR A 414 6.44 -3.16 5.01
CA THR A 414 6.77 -1.84 5.57
C THR A 414 7.91 -1.93 6.58
N LEU A 415 7.95 -2.97 7.41
CA LEU A 415 9.03 -3.18 8.40
C LEU A 415 10.41 -3.32 7.76
N ARG A 416 10.50 -3.56 6.45
CA ARG A 416 11.78 -3.55 5.73
C ARG A 416 12.35 -2.15 5.59
N LEU A 417 11.52 -1.12 5.51
CA LEU A 417 11.97 0.27 5.33
C LEU A 417 12.67 0.77 6.59
N ARG A 418 13.92 1.24 6.44
CA ARG A 418 14.73 1.76 7.54
C ARG A 418 14.26 3.11 8.09
N ASP A 419 13.69 3.96 7.23
CA ASP A 419 13.28 5.32 7.63
C ASP A 419 11.87 5.29 8.28
N PRO A 420 11.72 5.74 9.54
CA PRO A 420 10.42 5.83 10.21
C PRO A 420 9.38 6.63 9.42
N ARG A 421 9.77 7.71 8.74
CA ARG A 421 8.83 8.55 7.97
C ARG A 421 8.30 7.81 6.74
N HIS A 422 9.17 7.03 6.09
CA HIS A 422 8.75 6.18 4.99
C HIS A 422 7.78 5.10 5.44
N ARG A 423 8.04 4.46 6.61
CA ARG A 423 7.12 3.49 7.20
C ARG A 423 5.76 4.11 7.52
N ALA A 424 5.76 5.26 8.18
CA ALA A 424 4.54 5.97 8.54
C ALA A 424 3.68 6.33 7.32
N ARG A 425 4.31 6.77 6.23
CA ARG A 425 3.61 7.09 4.98
C ARG A 425 2.84 5.88 4.40
N VAL A 426 3.40 4.67 4.49
CA VAL A 426 2.75 3.47 3.98
C VAL A 426 1.56 3.07 4.86
N TYR A 427 1.72 3.08 6.19
CA TYR A 427 0.62 2.80 7.11
C TYR A 427 -0.52 3.80 7.00
N ALA A 428 -0.21 5.10 6.94
CA ALA A 428 -1.22 6.15 6.79
C ALA A 428 -1.98 5.99 5.46
N ALA A 429 -1.29 5.70 4.36
CA ALA A 429 -1.93 5.47 3.07
C ALA A 429 -2.92 4.29 3.10
N PHE A 430 -2.58 3.19 3.79
CA PHE A 430 -3.49 2.05 3.96
C PHE A 430 -4.74 2.41 4.77
N ILE A 431 -4.56 3.06 5.93
CA ILE A 431 -5.67 3.39 6.84
C ILE A 431 -6.63 4.37 6.18
N MET A 432 -6.11 5.41 5.51
CA MET A 432 -6.96 6.36 4.77
C MET A 432 -7.73 5.69 3.63
N ALA A 433 -7.08 4.81 2.86
CA ALA A 433 -7.75 4.08 1.79
C ALA A 433 -8.84 3.13 2.31
N ALA A 434 -8.60 2.47 3.45
CA ALA A 434 -9.59 1.61 4.10
C ALA A 434 -10.82 2.41 4.57
N ARG A 435 -10.60 3.60 5.14
CA ARG A 435 -11.68 4.53 5.51
C ARG A 435 -12.48 4.96 4.28
N GLU A 436 -11.80 5.42 3.23
CA GLU A 436 -12.44 5.88 2.00
C GLU A 436 -13.30 4.77 1.38
N TYR A 437 -12.77 3.54 1.33
CA TYR A 437 -13.49 2.38 0.82
C TYR A 437 -14.82 2.13 1.56
N GLU A 438 -14.80 2.16 2.90
CA GLU A 438 -16.00 1.90 3.68
C GLU A 438 -17.00 3.08 3.65
N LEU A 439 -16.50 4.32 3.60
CA LEU A 439 -17.34 5.51 3.37
C LEU A 439 -18.08 5.44 2.04
N GLN A 440 -17.42 4.95 0.97
CA GLN A 440 -18.04 4.77 -0.34
C GLN A 440 -19.14 3.68 -0.33
N ARG A 441 -18.98 2.63 0.48
CA ARG A 441 -19.98 1.56 0.59
C ARG A 441 -21.19 1.94 1.41
N GLN A 442 -21.06 2.90 2.34
CA GLN A 442 -22.13 3.38 3.22
C GLN A 442 -22.83 2.25 4.02
N ASN A 443 -22.12 1.15 4.27
CA ASN A 443 -22.68 -0.01 4.98
C ASN A 443 -22.53 0.09 6.50
N LEU A 444 -21.51 0.83 6.96
CA LEU A 444 -21.16 0.95 8.36
C LEU A 444 -21.67 2.27 8.92
N SER A 445 -22.16 2.22 10.15
CA SER A 445 -22.39 3.42 10.94
C SER A 445 -21.05 4.09 11.28
N ARG A 446 -21.09 5.39 11.58
CA ARG A 446 -19.91 6.16 11.96
C ARG A 446 -19.14 5.53 13.14
N SER A 447 -19.85 5.03 14.16
CA SER A 447 -19.21 4.40 15.31
C SER A 447 -18.52 3.07 14.97
N GLU A 448 -19.05 2.32 14.00
CA GLU A 448 -18.44 1.09 13.50
C GLU A 448 -17.18 1.38 12.68
N LEU A 449 -17.20 2.44 11.87
CA LEU A 449 -16.02 2.94 11.14
C LEU A 449 -14.89 3.32 12.13
N GLU A 450 -15.20 4.11 13.16
CA GLU A 450 -14.24 4.49 14.20
C GLU A 450 -13.65 3.27 14.94
N GLU A 451 -14.46 2.24 15.22
CA GLU A 451 -13.96 1.02 15.86
C GLU A 451 -13.08 0.20 14.90
N GLN A 452 -13.42 0.15 13.61
CA GLN A 452 -12.59 -0.49 12.60
C GLN A 452 -11.24 0.22 12.43
N GLU A 453 -11.22 1.53 12.25
CA GLU A 453 -9.98 2.31 12.17
C GLU A 453 -9.11 2.08 13.40
N ALA A 454 -9.72 2.07 14.59
CA ALA A 454 -8.98 1.81 15.81
C ALA A 454 -8.39 0.40 15.90
N ARG A 455 -9.08 -0.61 15.38
CA ARG A 455 -8.54 -1.97 15.30
C ARG A 455 -7.29 -1.99 14.40
N LEU A 456 -7.34 -1.32 13.25
CA LEU A 456 -6.20 -1.18 12.34
C LEU A 456 -5.05 -0.41 12.99
N VAL A 457 -5.34 0.70 13.69
CA VAL A 457 -4.34 1.46 14.44
C VAL A 457 -3.65 0.58 15.49
N ARG A 458 -4.42 -0.10 16.33
CA ARG A 458 -3.86 -1.00 17.36
C ARG A 458 -3.03 -2.12 16.74
N GLN A 459 -3.46 -2.66 15.60
CA GLN A 459 -2.74 -3.72 14.92
C GLN A 459 -1.36 -3.25 14.43
N PHE A 460 -1.26 -2.09 13.77
CA PHE A 460 0.06 -1.61 13.31
C PHE A 460 0.92 -1.14 14.48
N VAL A 461 0.35 -0.46 15.48
CA VAL A 461 1.07 -0.02 16.69
C VAL A 461 1.69 -1.21 17.43
N THR A 462 0.97 -2.33 17.49
CA THR A 462 1.49 -3.58 18.08
C THR A 462 2.61 -4.19 17.23
N ALA A 463 2.54 -4.06 15.91
CA ALA A 463 3.47 -4.72 15.00
C ALA A 463 4.76 -3.92 14.73
N ASP A 464 4.69 -2.59 14.71
CA ASP A 464 5.83 -1.69 14.60
C ASP A 464 5.98 -0.91 15.90
N SER A 465 6.95 -1.25 16.75
CA SER A 465 7.07 -0.65 18.08
C SER A 465 7.78 0.72 18.10
N ASP A 466 8.10 1.31 16.95
CA ASP A 466 8.81 2.59 16.89
C ASP A 466 7.85 3.78 17.13
N ALA A 467 8.00 4.44 18.27
CA ALA A 467 7.19 5.59 18.65
C ALA A 467 7.27 6.76 17.64
N ASN A 468 8.37 6.90 16.88
CA ASN A 468 8.46 7.92 15.84
C ASN A 468 7.54 7.60 14.66
N VAL A 469 7.37 6.32 14.33
CA VAL A 469 6.42 5.88 13.30
C VAL A 469 5.00 6.20 13.76
N HIS A 470 4.66 5.89 15.02
CA HIS A 470 3.33 6.17 15.57
C HIS A 470 2.99 7.65 15.51
N ALA A 471 3.90 8.51 15.99
CA ALA A 471 3.71 9.96 15.99
C ALA A 471 3.53 10.51 14.56
N GLU A 472 4.34 10.03 13.60
CA GLU A 472 4.25 10.46 12.21
C GLU A 472 2.98 9.94 11.52
N VAL A 473 2.55 8.69 11.77
CA VAL A 473 1.26 8.16 11.25
C VAL A 473 0.12 9.00 11.78
N GLN A 474 0.07 9.23 13.09
CA GLN A 474 -0.93 10.07 13.72
C GLN A 474 -0.94 11.46 13.08
N GLN A 475 0.23 12.06 12.85
CA GLN A 475 0.36 13.34 12.16
C GLN A 475 -0.23 13.33 10.75
N LEU A 476 0.10 12.33 9.95
CA LEU A 476 -0.36 12.21 8.57
C LEU A 476 -1.88 12.02 8.50
N LEU A 477 -2.45 11.19 9.38
CA LEU A 477 -3.89 10.89 9.39
C LEU A 477 -4.75 12.13 9.64
N TYR A 478 -4.38 13.02 10.58
CA TYR A 478 -5.19 14.23 10.79
C TYR A 478 -4.86 15.37 9.80
N GLN A 479 -3.68 15.38 9.18
CA GLN A 479 -3.28 16.45 8.24
C GLN A 479 -3.78 16.24 6.81
N GLN A 480 -3.84 14.98 6.36
CA GLN A 480 -4.13 14.65 4.96
C GLN A 480 -5.62 14.45 4.66
N VAL A 481 -6.44 14.22 5.68
CA VAL A 481 -7.90 14.05 5.50
C VAL A 481 -8.55 15.38 5.12
N ALA A 482 -9.29 15.38 4.01
CA ALA A 482 -9.98 16.57 3.55
C ALA A 482 -11.07 16.99 4.56
N PRO A 483 -11.40 18.29 4.69
CA PRO A 483 -12.43 18.74 5.65
C PRO A 483 -13.78 18.05 5.49
N THR A 484 -14.14 17.68 4.26
CA THR A 484 -15.39 16.95 3.92
C THR A 484 -15.37 15.48 4.33
N GLU A 485 -14.20 14.92 4.60
CA GLU A 485 -13.99 13.52 4.96
C GLU A 485 -13.80 13.30 6.46
N LEU A 486 -13.69 14.39 7.25
CA LEU A 486 -13.60 14.32 8.71
C LEU A 486 -14.85 13.63 9.27
N LEU A 487 -14.66 12.59 10.06
CA LEU A 487 -15.76 11.89 10.74
C LEU A 487 -16.40 12.85 11.74
N THR A 488 -15.59 13.67 12.42
CA THR A 488 -16.07 14.60 13.46
C THR A 488 -16.45 16.00 12.98
N HIS A 489 -16.39 16.26 11.66
CA HIS A 489 -16.60 17.59 11.05
C HIS A 489 -15.74 18.74 11.63
N ASN A 490 -14.79 18.41 12.51
CA ASN A 490 -13.98 19.35 13.27
C ASN A 490 -12.56 18.82 13.42
N LYS A 491 -11.58 19.61 13.00
CA LYS A 491 -10.17 19.17 12.97
C LYS A 491 -9.60 18.82 14.34
N LEU A 492 -10.00 19.52 15.40
CA LEU A 492 -9.51 19.25 16.75
C LEU A 492 -10.14 17.98 17.31
N ALA A 493 -11.44 17.77 17.10
CA ALA A 493 -12.11 16.55 17.52
C ALA A 493 -11.54 15.31 16.80
N GLU A 494 -11.30 15.41 15.48
CA GLU A 494 -10.70 14.34 14.69
C GLU A 494 -9.28 14.03 15.19
N LYS A 495 -8.49 15.06 15.49
CA LYS A 495 -7.17 14.89 16.08
C LYS A 495 -7.25 14.11 17.40
N LEU A 496 -8.13 14.53 18.32
CA LEU A 496 -8.34 13.88 19.62
C LEU A 496 -8.79 12.42 19.48
N MET A 497 -9.64 12.14 18.49
CA MET A 497 -10.04 10.77 18.13
C MET A 497 -8.82 9.91 17.75
N TRP A 498 -7.95 10.42 16.89
CA TRP A 498 -6.73 9.71 16.50
C TRP A 498 -5.75 9.57 17.68
N GLU A 499 -5.60 10.57 18.55
CA GLU A 499 -4.78 10.43 19.77
C GLU A 499 -5.32 9.32 20.68
N ALA A 500 -6.65 9.25 20.85
CA ALA A 500 -7.31 8.22 21.64
C ALA A 500 -7.15 6.80 21.04
N MET A 501 -7.05 6.69 19.72
CA MET A 501 -6.79 5.43 19.01
C MET A 501 -5.35 4.94 19.16
N HIS A 502 -4.38 5.86 19.20
CA HIS A 502 -2.94 5.54 19.30
C HIS A 502 -2.46 5.36 20.74
N ALA A 503 -3.22 5.83 21.73
CA ALA A 503 -2.85 5.68 23.14
C ALA A 503 -2.63 4.19 23.49
N ASP A 504 -1.45 3.87 24.02
CA ASP A 504 -1.03 2.50 24.34
C ASP A 504 -0.69 2.32 25.82
N SER A 505 -0.56 3.41 26.58
CA SER A 505 -0.22 3.44 27.99
C SER A 505 -1.30 4.15 28.82
N LEU A 506 -1.33 3.88 30.14
CA LEU A 506 -2.22 4.60 31.04
C LEU A 506 -1.95 6.12 31.03
N SER A 507 -0.68 6.54 30.93
CA SER A 507 -0.31 7.95 30.82
C SER A 507 -0.86 8.62 29.57
N ASP A 508 -0.87 7.92 28.43
CA ASP A 508 -1.41 8.49 27.19
C ASP A 508 -2.91 8.65 27.27
N TYR A 509 -3.64 7.66 27.80
CA TYR A 509 -5.07 7.80 28.00
C TYR A 509 -5.42 8.94 28.97
N LEU A 510 -4.64 9.17 30.03
CA LEU A 510 -4.82 10.32 30.92
C LEU A 510 -4.52 11.64 30.20
N ALA A 511 -3.48 11.71 29.37
CA ALA A 511 -3.17 12.90 28.58
C ALA A 511 -4.31 13.23 27.59
N VAL A 512 -4.83 12.21 26.91
CA VAL A 512 -5.99 12.33 26.01
C VAL A 512 -7.23 12.78 26.78
N LEU A 513 -7.51 12.20 27.95
CA LEU A 513 -8.62 12.61 28.82
C LEU A 513 -8.56 14.11 29.12
N HIS A 514 -7.43 14.62 29.62
CA HIS A 514 -7.30 16.04 29.97
C HIS A 514 -7.47 16.96 28.76
N ARG A 515 -6.93 16.58 27.60
CA ARG A 515 -7.06 17.35 26.36
C ARG A 515 -8.50 17.35 25.85
N CYS A 516 -9.19 16.21 25.88
CA CYS A 516 -10.59 16.10 25.51
C CYS A 516 -11.50 16.93 26.41
N LEU A 517 -11.31 16.88 27.74
CA LEU A 517 -12.06 17.71 28.69
C LEU A 517 -11.83 19.22 28.42
N SER A 518 -10.58 19.61 28.20
CA SER A 518 -10.25 20.98 27.81
C SER A 518 -10.89 21.39 26.49
N ALA A 519 -10.95 20.47 25.52
CA ALA A 519 -11.54 20.71 24.21
C ALA A 519 -13.06 20.90 24.32
N CYS A 520 -13.77 20.07 25.08
CA CYS A 520 -15.21 20.23 25.33
C CYS A 520 -15.55 21.61 25.91
N CYS A 521 -14.77 22.09 26.90
CA CYS A 521 -14.90 23.45 27.41
C CYS A 521 -14.68 24.49 26.30
N SER A 522 -13.60 24.37 25.52
CA SER A 522 -13.30 25.33 24.45
C SER A 522 -14.38 25.36 23.37
N PHE A 523 -14.90 24.21 22.95
CA PHE A 523 -15.98 24.11 21.95
C PHE A 523 -17.27 24.76 22.42
N TRP A 524 -17.57 24.65 23.72
CA TRP A 524 -18.72 25.34 24.31
C TRP A 524 -18.55 26.86 24.35
N LEU A 525 -17.31 27.32 24.52
CA LEU A 525 -16.96 28.74 24.62
C LEU A 525 -16.62 29.36 23.24
N THR A 526 -16.74 28.61 22.14
CA THR A 526 -16.55 29.13 20.80
C THR A 526 -17.65 30.16 20.46
N GLU A 527 -17.24 31.30 19.89
CA GLU A 527 -18.14 32.33 19.37
C GLU A 527 -18.16 32.32 17.83
N PRO A 528 -19.31 32.62 17.16
CA PRO A 528 -20.55 33.15 17.72
C PRO A 528 -21.48 32.10 18.34
N GLU A 529 -21.33 30.83 17.98
CA GLU A 529 -22.13 29.71 18.49
C GLU A 529 -21.22 28.55 18.92
N PRO A 530 -21.61 27.80 19.97
CA PRO A 530 -20.83 26.67 20.45
C PRO A 530 -20.78 25.52 19.42
N GLU A 531 -19.64 24.84 19.33
CA GLU A 531 -19.40 23.72 18.41
C GLU A 531 -19.96 22.40 19.00
N VAL A 532 -21.28 22.30 19.06
CA VAL A 532 -21.92 21.25 19.88
C VAL A 532 -21.79 19.84 19.31
N GLU A 533 -21.67 19.69 17.98
CA GLU A 533 -21.37 18.38 17.37
C GLU A 533 -19.99 17.88 17.77
N ALA A 534 -18.98 18.77 17.81
CA ALA A 534 -17.64 18.42 18.26
C ALA A 534 -17.62 17.98 19.74
N ILE A 535 -18.47 18.57 20.59
CA ILE A 535 -18.65 18.12 21.99
C ILE A 535 -19.22 16.71 22.03
N ALA A 536 -20.25 16.42 21.24
CA ALA A 536 -20.87 15.08 21.20
C ALA A 536 -19.86 14.01 20.73
N ASP A 537 -19.02 14.35 19.77
CA ASP A 537 -18.00 13.45 19.25
C ASP A 537 -16.93 13.15 20.30
N VAL A 538 -16.36 14.20 20.91
CA VAL A 538 -15.31 14.04 21.92
C VAL A 538 -15.84 13.38 23.19
N SER A 539 -17.06 13.72 23.64
CA SER A 539 -17.68 13.10 24.82
C SER A 539 -17.95 11.62 24.58
N SER A 540 -18.37 11.25 23.38
CA SER A 540 -18.59 9.86 22.94
C SER A 540 -17.28 9.06 22.93
N ILE A 541 -16.18 9.64 22.44
CA ILE A 541 -14.85 8.99 22.46
C ILE A 541 -14.35 8.82 23.91
N LEU A 542 -14.56 9.83 24.75
CA LEU A 542 -14.21 9.80 26.17
C LEU A 542 -14.89 8.64 26.89
N THR A 543 -16.21 8.49 26.72
CA THR A 543 -17.01 7.49 27.44
C THR A 543 -16.85 6.10 26.87
N ARG A 544 -16.88 5.93 25.53
CA ARG A 544 -16.82 4.59 24.90
C ARG A 544 -15.44 3.97 24.93
N ARG A 545 -14.37 4.78 24.95
CA ARG A 545 -13.00 4.27 24.82
C ARG A 545 -12.07 4.71 25.94
N VAL A 546 -11.87 6.02 26.12
CA VAL A 546 -10.79 6.51 27.00
C VAL A 546 -11.04 6.08 28.45
N LEU A 547 -12.23 6.34 28.99
CA LEU A 547 -12.57 5.99 30.36
C LEU A 547 -12.65 4.47 30.57
N VAL A 548 -13.19 3.73 29.61
CA VAL A 548 -13.26 2.26 29.65
C VAL A 548 -11.86 1.65 29.73
N GLU A 549 -10.94 2.15 28.91
CA GLU A 549 -9.59 1.60 28.83
C GLU A 549 -8.73 1.99 30.04
N ILE A 550 -8.92 3.20 30.58
CA ILE A 550 -8.34 3.60 31.87
C ILE A 550 -8.83 2.65 32.96
N GLN A 551 -10.14 2.41 33.05
CA GLN A 551 -10.71 1.51 34.06
C GLN A 551 -10.14 0.09 33.92
N ARG A 552 -10.16 -0.46 32.70
CA ARG A 552 -9.61 -1.80 32.40
C ARG A 552 -8.16 -1.95 32.84
N ARG A 553 -7.33 -0.93 32.61
CA ARG A 553 -5.90 -0.95 32.96
C ARG A 553 -5.63 -0.76 34.44
N CYS A 554 -6.51 -0.07 35.16
CA CYS A 554 -6.43 0.03 36.62
C CYS A 554 -6.75 -1.33 37.27
N GLU A 555 -7.80 -2.01 36.79
CA GLU A 555 -8.23 -3.31 37.31
C GLU A 555 -7.16 -4.41 37.08
N THR A 556 -6.49 -4.41 35.92
CA THR A 556 -5.41 -5.38 35.65
C THR A 556 -4.16 -5.15 36.50
N HIS A 557 -3.85 -3.91 36.86
CA HIS A 557 -2.74 -3.61 37.78
C HIS A 557 -3.02 -4.05 39.23
N GLU A 558 -4.27 -4.05 39.68
CA GLU A 558 -4.66 -4.57 41.00
C GLU A 558 -4.70 -6.11 41.03
N GLY A 559 -5.13 -6.76 39.95
CA GLY A 559 -5.18 -8.22 39.84
C GLY A 559 -3.81 -8.91 39.83
N GLY A 560 -2.76 -8.24 39.34
CA GLY A 560 -1.39 -8.80 39.27
C GLY A 560 -0.69 -8.93 40.62
N ARG A 561 -1.15 -8.27 41.68
CA ARG A 561 -0.56 -8.35 43.03
C ARG A 561 -1.20 -9.41 43.94
N ALA A 562 -2.28 -10.06 43.53
CA ALA A 562 -2.97 -11.06 44.34
C ALA A 562 -2.34 -12.48 44.30
N GLY A 563 -1.24 -12.67 43.56
CA GLY A 563 -0.59 -13.98 43.36
C GLY A 563 0.61 -14.30 44.27
N GLU A 564 1.11 -13.37 45.08
CA GLU A 564 2.31 -13.57 45.92
C GLU A 564 2.02 -13.33 47.41
N LEU A 565 1.24 -14.18 48.07
CA LEU A 565 1.29 -14.29 49.54
C LEU A 565 1.05 -15.73 50.00
N THR A 566 2.12 -16.53 49.98
CA THR A 566 2.29 -17.62 50.95
C THR A 566 3.18 -17.12 52.09
N GLY A 567 2.59 -17.00 53.28
CA GLY A 567 3.31 -16.96 54.55
C GLY A 567 3.43 -15.60 55.23
N GLY A 568 2.72 -15.45 56.36
CA GLY A 568 3.25 -14.66 57.49
C GLY A 568 2.39 -13.49 57.99
N ALA A 569 1.61 -13.79 59.05
CA ALA A 569 1.40 -12.95 60.23
C ALA A 569 0.77 -11.54 60.11
N THR A 570 -0.51 -11.48 60.47
CA THR A 570 -1.14 -10.53 61.43
C THR A 570 -0.76 -9.04 61.36
N SER A 571 -1.60 -8.25 60.70
CA SER A 571 -1.97 -6.88 61.10
C SER A 571 -3.30 -6.50 60.44
N PRO A 572 -4.24 -5.81 61.12
CA PRO A 572 -5.47 -5.32 60.50
C PRO A 572 -5.16 -4.01 59.78
N SER A 573 -4.67 -4.08 58.55
CA SER A 573 -4.51 -2.90 57.71
C SER A 573 -5.86 -2.50 57.12
N THR A 574 -6.30 -1.30 57.48
CA THR A 574 -7.30 -0.46 56.82
C THR A 574 -7.32 -0.66 55.29
N PRO A 575 -8.49 -0.72 54.65
CA PRO A 575 -8.57 -0.79 53.20
C PRO A 575 -7.93 0.48 52.64
N SER A 576 -6.72 0.35 52.11
CA SER A 576 -6.07 1.40 51.33
C SER A 576 -6.96 1.66 50.13
N GLN A 577 -7.70 2.78 50.17
CA GLN A 577 -8.42 3.33 49.03
C GLN A 577 -7.44 3.39 47.86
N SER A 578 -7.63 2.54 46.87
CA SER A 578 -6.88 2.65 45.65
C SER A 578 -7.24 3.98 45.00
N VAL A 579 -6.24 4.84 44.90
CA VAL A 579 -6.38 6.16 44.28
C VAL A 579 -6.54 5.91 42.79
N SER A 580 -7.79 5.87 42.33
CA SER A 580 -8.13 5.91 40.90
C SER A 580 -7.32 7.05 40.25
N PRO A 581 -6.56 6.80 39.19
CA PRO A 581 -5.71 7.82 38.55
C PRO A 581 -6.54 8.96 37.93
N VAL A 582 -7.83 8.73 37.71
CA VAL A 582 -8.82 9.74 37.32
C VAL A 582 -9.49 10.27 38.58
N THR A 583 -9.45 11.58 38.75
CA THR A 583 -10.13 12.26 39.86
C THR A 583 -11.65 12.17 39.72
N GLU A 584 -12.37 12.22 40.83
CA GLU A 584 -13.83 12.24 40.81
C GLU A 584 -14.39 13.46 40.06
N HIS A 585 -13.65 14.58 40.06
CA HIS A 585 -13.95 15.76 39.26
C HIS A 585 -13.87 15.47 37.76
N GLU A 586 -12.79 14.87 37.26
CA GLU A 586 -12.66 14.55 35.82
C GLU A 586 -13.70 13.55 35.35
N ARG A 587 -14.00 12.53 36.16
CA ARG A 587 -15.07 11.57 35.85
C ARG A 587 -16.44 12.25 35.80
N SER A 588 -16.71 13.15 36.74
CA SER A 588 -17.94 13.95 36.74
C SER A 588 -18.00 14.90 35.54
N GLU A 589 -16.89 15.52 35.17
CA GLU A 589 -16.79 16.41 34.01
C GLU A 589 -17.09 15.67 32.70
N ALA A 590 -16.46 14.51 32.48
CA ALA A 590 -16.73 13.68 31.31
C ALA A 590 -18.20 13.20 31.26
N THR A 591 -18.75 12.83 32.42
CA THR A 591 -20.15 12.41 32.53
C THR A 591 -21.10 13.57 32.21
N PHE A 592 -20.78 14.79 32.65
CA PHE A 592 -21.55 15.98 32.28
C PHE A 592 -21.59 16.18 30.77
N TRP A 593 -20.42 16.21 30.11
CA TRP A 593 -20.34 16.49 28.67
C TRP A 593 -21.09 15.43 27.84
N TYR A 594 -21.01 14.16 28.26
CA TYR A 594 -21.77 13.09 27.63
C TYR A 594 -23.29 13.25 27.82
N LEU A 595 -23.74 13.54 29.06
CA LEU A 595 -25.16 13.76 29.33
C LEU A 595 -25.72 15.01 28.65
N LEU A 596 -24.91 16.07 28.51
CA LEU A 596 -25.25 17.26 27.73
C LEU A 596 -25.52 16.91 26.27
N SER A 597 -24.63 16.15 25.63
CA SER A 597 -24.81 15.74 24.23
C SER A 597 -26.04 14.84 24.04
N GLU A 598 -26.25 13.87 24.94
CA GLU A 598 -27.43 12.98 24.90
C GLU A 598 -28.73 13.77 25.10
N ALA A 599 -28.79 14.64 26.12
CA ALA A 599 -29.96 15.47 26.39
C ALA A 599 -30.32 16.36 25.20
N ARG A 600 -29.33 16.94 24.53
CA ARG A 600 -29.57 17.74 23.32
C ARG A 600 -30.14 16.88 22.19
N GLY A 601 -29.57 15.70 21.95
CA GLY A 601 -30.09 14.75 20.95
C GLY A 601 -31.56 14.40 21.22
N ILE A 602 -31.88 14.06 22.47
CA ILE A 602 -33.26 13.79 22.91
C ILE A 602 -34.16 15.02 22.73
N ALA A 603 -33.68 16.23 23.05
CA ALA A 603 -34.45 17.46 22.89
C ALA A 603 -34.76 17.76 21.40
N THR A 604 -33.80 17.53 20.50
CA THR A 604 -34.02 17.67 19.06
C THR A 604 -35.02 16.65 18.53
N GLU A 605 -34.90 15.38 18.92
CA GLU A 605 -35.85 14.33 18.54
C GLU A 605 -37.25 14.65 19.08
N HIS A 606 -37.35 15.08 20.34
CA HIS A 606 -38.60 15.54 20.93
C HIS A 606 -39.24 16.66 20.12
N ALA A 607 -38.49 17.71 19.75
CA ALA A 607 -39.02 18.80 18.95
C ALA A 607 -39.57 18.32 17.60
N THR A 608 -38.90 17.35 16.95
CA THR A 608 -39.39 16.76 15.69
C THR A 608 -40.66 15.93 15.88
N ILE A 609 -40.73 15.09 16.92
CA ILE A 609 -41.92 14.29 17.22
C ILE A 609 -43.09 15.20 17.61
N THR A 610 -42.89 16.23 18.43
CA THR A 610 -43.94 17.20 18.76
C THR A 610 -44.45 17.93 17.52
N ALA A 611 -43.57 18.29 16.58
CA ALA A 611 -43.98 18.90 15.31
C ALA A 611 -44.79 17.94 14.43
N GLN A 612 -44.38 16.67 14.34
CA GLN A 612 -45.11 15.63 13.63
C GLN A 612 -46.48 15.36 14.27
N LEU A 613 -46.53 15.31 15.60
CA LEU A 613 -47.76 15.15 16.37
C LEU A 613 -48.75 16.30 16.10
N ASN A 614 -48.25 17.55 16.07
CA ASN A 614 -49.06 18.72 15.72
C ASN A 614 -49.62 18.63 14.29
N ALA A 615 -48.78 18.25 13.32
CA ALA A 615 -49.21 18.08 11.93
C ALA A 615 -50.25 16.95 11.79
N ALA A 616 -50.05 15.82 12.47
CA ALA A 616 -50.97 14.68 12.46
C ALA A 616 -52.34 15.05 13.05
N LYS A 617 -52.37 15.78 14.18
CA LYS A 617 -53.61 16.28 14.78
C LYS A 617 -54.36 17.22 13.83
N HIS A 618 -53.66 18.20 13.27
CA HIS A 618 -54.26 19.15 12.34
C HIS A 618 -54.81 18.48 11.06
N THR A 619 -54.16 17.41 10.60
CA THR A 619 -54.64 16.62 9.45
C THR A 619 -55.88 15.78 9.82
N ALA A 620 -55.91 15.20 11.02
CA ALA A 620 -57.06 14.45 11.52
C ALA A 620 -58.31 15.33 11.69
N ALA A 621 -58.15 16.57 12.19
CA ALA A 621 -59.24 17.54 12.29
C ALA A 621 -59.88 17.88 10.93
N PHE A 622 -59.10 17.84 9.84
CA PHE A 622 -59.57 18.15 8.49
C PHE A 622 -60.24 16.95 7.78
N ALA A 623 -59.92 15.71 8.17
CA ALA A 623 -60.31 14.50 7.44
C ALA A 623 -61.68 13.91 7.86
N GLY A 624 -62.29 14.41 8.93
CA GLY A 624 -63.57 13.87 9.44
C GLY A 624 -63.51 12.39 9.85
N ALA A 625 -64.67 11.75 10.01
CA ALA A 625 -64.84 10.40 10.58
C ALA A 625 -64.17 9.23 9.81
N ALA A 626 -63.44 9.49 8.72
CA ALA A 626 -62.77 8.47 7.90
C ALA A 626 -61.34 8.11 8.37
N ALA A 627 -60.91 8.54 9.57
CA ALA A 627 -59.50 8.62 9.95
C ALA A 627 -59.00 7.57 10.97
N ALA A 628 -59.38 6.30 10.86
CA ALA A 628 -58.91 5.26 11.79
C ALA A 628 -57.36 5.12 11.81
N SER A 629 -56.68 5.28 10.67
CA SER A 629 -55.21 5.21 10.57
C SER A 629 -54.48 6.37 11.27
N ASN A 630 -55.06 7.57 11.30
CA ASN A 630 -54.46 8.73 11.95
C ASN A 630 -54.53 8.64 13.47
N ARG A 631 -55.52 7.95 14.04
CA ARG A 631 -55.67 7.79 15.50
C ARG A 631 -54.54 6.95 16.10
N THR A 632 -54.17 5.85 15.44
CA THR A 632 -53.02 5.02 15.84
C THR A 632 -51.70 5.78 15.77
N LEU A 633 -51.48 6.57 14.72
CA LEU A 633 -50.27 7.40 14.59
C LEU A 633 -50.19 8.47 15.68
N ILE A 634 -51.30 9.17 15.95
CA ILE A 634 -51.37 10.17 17.03
C ILE A 634 -51.08 9.52 18.39
N TYR A 635 -51.62 8.33 18.64
CA TYR A 635 -51.36 7.60 19.88
C TYR A 635 -49.88 7.23 20.03
N GLN A 636 -49.25 6.66 18.99
CA GLN A 636 -47.83 6.33 18.97
C GLN A 636 -46.96 7.57 19.21
N LEU A 637 -47.15 8.64 18.44
CA LEU A 637 -46.39 9.88 18.59
C LEU A 637 -46.57 10.52 19.98
N THR A 638 -47.75 10.37 20.62
CA THR A 638 -47.98 10.86 21.98
C THR A 638 -47.21 10.02 23.02
N GLN A 639 -47.12 8.69 22.84
CA GLN A 639 -46.31 7.83 23.69
C GLN A 639 -44.81 8.14 23.53
N ASP A 640 -44.35 8.30 22.29
CA ASP A 640 -42.94 8.61 21.99
C ASP A 640 -42.54 9.98 22.56
N GLU A 641 -43.38 11.01 22.39
CA GLU A 641 -43.17 12.33 23.00
C GLU A 641 -43.04 12.23 24.53
N ALA A 642 -43.93 11.48 25.18
CA ALA A 642 -43.90 11.31 26.63
C ALA A 642 -42.64 10.57 27.10
N ALA A 643 -42.22 9.53 26.39
CA ALA A 643 -41.00 8.79 26.69
C ALA A 643 -39.74 9.65 26.54
N LEU A 644 -39.66 10.45 25.47
CA LEU A 644 -38.56 11.38 25.23
C LEU A 644 -38.47 12.45 26.32
N LEU A 645 -39.60 13.01 26.77
CA LEU A 645 -39.61 13.98 27.87
C LEU A 645 -39.13 13.38 29.19
N CYS A 646 -39.56 12.16 29.53
CA CYS A 646 -39.09 11.48 30.73
C CYS A 646 -37.57 11.28 30.69
N LYS A 647 -37.03 10.83 29.54
CA LYS A 647 -35.57 10.71 29.35
C LYS A 647 -34.89 12.07 29.46
N LEU A 648 -35.42 13.11 28.82
CA LEU A 648 -34.83 14.45 28.86
C LEU A 648 -34.74 14.99 30.29
N VAL A 649 -35.78 14.80 31.10
CA VAL A 649 -35.77 15.15 32.52
C VAL A 649 -34.67 14.39 33.26
N GLU A 650 -34.58 13.08 33.09
CA GLU A 650 -33.58 12.24 33.77
C GLU A 650 -32.16 12.66 33.40
N HIS A 651 -31.87 12.81 32.10
CA HIS A 651 -30.56 13.23 31.61
C HIS A 651 -30.20 14.63 32.11
N THR A 652 -31.15 15.58 32.11
CA THR A 652 -30.94 16.94 32.61
C THR A 652 -30.64 16.94 34.10
N GLN A 653 -31.40 16.21 34.91
CA GLN A 653 -31.17 16.09 36.36
C GLN A 653 -29.80 15.48 36.66
N ARG A 654 -29.43 14.42 35.96
CA ARG A 654 -28.10 13.81 36.13
C ARG A 654 -26.99 14.77 35.69
N ALA A 655 -27.15 15.48 34.58
CA ALA A 655 -26.18 16.45 34.12
C ALA A 655 -25.98 17.59 35.14
N VAL A 656 -27.07 18.18 35.67
CA VAL A 656 -26.99 19.27 36.66
C VAL A 656 -26.19 18.86 37.91
N ARG A 657 -26.34 17.62 38.37
CA ARG A 657 -25.58 17.08 39.52
C ARG A 657 -24.08 16.99 39.26
N HIS A 658 -23.67 16.74 38.01
CA HIS A 658 -22.25 16.70 37.63
C HIS A 658 -21.70 18.06 37.17
N GLY A 659 -22.56 19.05 36.95
CA GLY A 659 -22.18 20.37 36.41
C GLY A 659 -21.14 21.13 37.25
N GLY A 660 -21.02 20.81 38.54
CA GLY A 660 -20.08 21.48 39.44
C GLY A 660 -18.62 21.26 39.00
N ALA A 661 -18.31 20.08 38.46
CA ALA A 661 -16.97 19.77 37.97
C ALA A 661 -16.60 20.63 36.76
N VAL A 662 -17.56 20.92 35.88
CA VAL A 662 -17.32 21.76 34.69
C VAL A 662 -17.14 23.22 35.06
N VAL A 663 -17.98 23.72 35.98
CA VAL A 663 -17.87 25.10 36.50
C VAL A 663 -16.56 25.30 37.26
N TYR A 664 -16.05 24.24 37.90
CA TYR A 664 -14.74 24.27 38.55
C TYR A 664 -13.60 24.45 37.54
N ARG A 665 -13.66 23.78 36.37
CA ARG A 665 -12.66 23.94 35.30
C ARG A 665 -12.75 25.34 34.67
N ASP A 666 -13.94 25.74 34.23
CA ASP A 666 -14.18 27.09 33.71
C ASP A 666 -15.57 27.60 34.14
N ARG A 667 -15.58 28.74 34.82
CA ARG A 667 -16.81 29.37 35.31
C ARG A 667 -17.76 29.76 34.19
N GLN A 668 -17.24 30.08 33.00
CA GLN A 668 -18.07 30.46 31.84
C GLN A 668 -18.93 29.30 31.34
N CYS A 669 -18.50 28.05 31.55
CA CYS A 669 -19.26 26.85 31.20
C CYS A 669 -20.51 26.65 32.05
N LEU A 670 -20.77 27.46 33.09
CA LEU A 670 -22.07 27.50 33.76
C LEU A 670 -23.22 27.71 32.74
N THR A 671 -22.96 28.45 31.67
CA THR A 671 -23.93 28.65 30.58
C THR A 671 -24.39 27.33 29.94
N ALA A 672 -23.58 26.27 29.93
CA ALA A 672 -23.97 24.94 29.46
C ALA A 672 -25.06 24.30 30.34
N ILE A 673 -24.89 24.39 31.67
CA ILE A 673 -25.87 23.89 32.64
C ILE A 673 -27.20 24.64 32.49
N ILE A 674 -27.12 25.97 32.34
CA ILE A 674 -28.31 26.81 32.18
C ILE A 674 -28.99 26.53 30.85
N ASN A 675 -28.24 26.33 29.76
CA ASN A 675 -28.78 25.98 28.45
C ASN A 675 -29.53 24.64 28.49
N LEU A 676 -29.00 23.63 29.19
CA LEU A 676 -29.69 22.36 29.44
C LEU A 676 -31.07 22.54 30.07
N VAL A 677 -31.15 23.34 31.12
CA VAL A 677 -32.42 23.61 31.81
C VAL A 677 -33.37 24.45 30.94
N GLN A 678 -32.83 25.37 30.13
CA GLN A 678 -33.62 26.10 29.14
C GLN A 678 -34.21 25.17 28.08
N GLN A 679 -33.42 24.23 27.53
CA GLN A 679 -33.87 23.24 26.55
C GLN A 679 -34.97 22.33 27.14
N LEU A 680 -34.80 21.83 28.36
CA LEU A 680 -35.85 21.07 29.04
C LEU A 680 -37.13 21.90 29.22
N THR A 681 -36.99 23.16 29.66
CA THR A 681 -38.14 24.07 29.85
C THR A 681 -38.86 24.33 28.53
N GLU A 682 -38.11 24.46 27.43
CA GLU A 682 -38.66 24.59 26.07
C GLU A 682 -39.42 23.34 25.64
N ALA A 683 -38.83 22.15 25.81
CA ALA A 683 -39.47 20.88 25.48
C ALA A 683 -40.79 20.69 26.24
N VAL A 684 -40.79 20.97 27.55
CA VAL A 684 -42.01 20.93 28.37
C VAL A 684 -43.04 21.95 27.87
N THR A 685 -42.60 23.15 27.48
CA THR A 685 -43.49 24.19 26.91
C THR A 685 -44.11 23.75 25.59
N LEU A 686 -43.33 23.16 24.69
CA LEU A 686 -43.79 22.65 23.39
C LEU A 686 -44.86 21.56 23.55
N SER A 687 -44.65 20.63 24.49
CA SER A 687 -45.63 19.58 24.80
C SER A 687 -46.97 20.14 25.31
N MET A 688 -46.91 21.20 26.12
CA MET A 688 -48.11 21.91 26.59
C MET A 688 -48.85 22.64 25.46
N LEU A 689 -48.17 23.07 24.39
CA LEU A 689 -48.81 23.72 23.26
C LEU A 689 -49.48 22.72 22.29
N SER A 690 -48.99 21.48 22.23
CA SER A 690 -49.35 20.48 21.22
C SER A 690 -50.72 19.78 21.43
N GLY A 691 -51.42 20.02 22.54
CA GLY A 691 -52.57 19.21 22.98
C GLY A 691 -53.97 19.78 22.76
N VAL A 692 -54.19 20.62 21.74
CA VAL A 692 -55.48 21.32 21.56
C VAL A 692 -56.07 21.06 20.19
N ASP A 693 -57.03 20.14 20.12
CA ASP A 693 -58.11 20.18 19.13
C ASP A 693 -59.47 20.08 19.83
N GLU A 694 -60.42 20.93 19.41
CA GLU A 694 -61.74 21.14 20.04
C GLU A 694 -62.79 20.10 19.64
N SER A 695 -62.48 19.16 18.74
CA SER A 695 -63.44 18.21 18.17
C SER A 695 -63.04 16.75 18.46
N ASP A 696 -63.88 16.10 19.26
CA ASP A 696 -64.10 14.66 19.36
C ASP A 696 -62.89 13.73 19.48
N VAL A 697 -62.57 13.32 20.71
CA VAL A 697 -62.32 11.91 21.05
C VAL A 697 -62.61 11.70 22.55
N GLU A 698 -63.68 10.97 22.85
CA GLU A 698 -63.77 10.11 24.04
C GLU A 698 -62.69 9.02 23.89
N GLU A 699 -61.52 9.21 24.48
CA GLU A 699 -60.55 8.15 24.80
C GLU A 699 -59.39 8.79 25.57
N GLU A 700 -59.22 8.34 26.81
CA GLU A 700 -58.01 8.37 27.63
C GLU A 700 -56.91 9.37 27.23
N SER A 701 -57.20 10.67 27.40
CA SER A 701 -56.15 11.68 27.47
C SER A 701 -55.30 11.40 28.72
N PRO A 702 -53.95 11.41 28.65
CA PRO A 702 -53.11 11.16 29.81
C PRO A 702 -53.49 12.13 30.92
N ALA A 703 -53.57 11.62 32.15
CA ALA A 703 -54.12 12.32 33.29
C ALA A 703 -53.56 13.74 33.40
N SER A 704 -54.41 14.71 33.75
CA SER A 704 -54.04 16.10 34.07
C SER A 704 -52.88 16.24 35.08
N CYS A 705 -52.53 15.15 35.76
CA CYS A 705 -51.40 15.03 36.66
C CYS A 705 -50.03 15.09 35.97
N ASP A 706 -49.88 14.63 34.72
CA ASP A 706 -48.55 14.52 34.08
C ASP A 706 -47.95 15.89 33.73
N GLU A 707 -48.76 16.84 33.28
CA GLU A 707 -48.28 18.17 32.88
C GLU A 707 -47.85 19.02 34.08
N LEU A 708 -48.64 18.97 35.17
CA LEU A 708 -48.29 19.66 36.41
C LEU A 708 -47.03 19.04 37.02
N SER A 709 -46.93 17.71 36.99
CA SER A 709 -45.73 16.97 37.43
C SER A 709 -44.49 17.40 36.67
N ARG A 710 -44.54 17.49 35.33
CA ARG A 710 -43.42 17.98 34.50
C ARG A 710 -43.04 19.42 34.84
N MET A 711 -44.02 20.30 35.06
CA MET A 711 -43.75 21.68 35.47
C MET A 711 -43.10 21.75 36.86
N GLN A 712 -43.54 20.90 37.80
CA GLN A 712 -42.93 20.76 39.13
C GLN A 712 -41.50 20.21 39.05
N GLN A 713 -41.20 19.30 38.12
CA GLN A 713 -39.84 18.80 37.90
C GLN A 713 -38.90 19.91 37.42
N VAL A 714 -39.34 20.80 36.53
CA VAL A 714 -38.55 21.97 36.10
C VAL A 714 -38.32 22.92 37.28
N TYR A 715 -39.31 23.13 38.14
CA TYR A 715 -39.11 23.94 39.36
C TYR A 715 -38.16 23.27 40.35
N GLY A 716 -38.26 21.96 40.55
CA GLY A 716 -37.32 21.21 41.37
C GLY A 716 -35.88 21.37 40.88
N LEU A 717 -35.67 21.34 39.56
CA LEU A 717 -34.37 21.63 38.95
C LEU A 717 -33.88 23.06 39.23
N MET A 718 -34.77 24.05 39.20
CA MET A 718 -34.42 25.42 39.56
C MET A 718 -34.01 25.56 41.04
N GLU A 719 -34.67 24.83 41.93
CA GLU A 719 -34.31 24.75 43.34
C GLU A 719 -32.95 24.04 43.54
N GLU A 720 -32.67 22.99 42.77
CA GLU A 720 -31.36 22.33 42.76
C GLU A 720 -30.26 23.30 42.28
N LEU A 721 -30.49 24.05 41.19
CA LEU A 721 -29.56 25.08 40.71
C LEU A 721 -29.30 26.16 41.76
N HIS A 722 -30.34 26.58 42.47
CA HIS A 722 -30.21 27.57 43.56
C HIS A 722 -29.37 27.02 44.71
N SER A 723 -29.68 25.80 45.15
CA SER A 723 -29.00 25.12 46.27
C SER A 723 -27.53 24.84 45.95
N ALA A 724 -27.21 24.54 44.70
CA ALA A 724 -25.84 24.38 44.20
C ALA A 724 -25.07 25.71 44.04
N GLY A 725 -25.74 26.87 44.23
CA GLY A 725 -25.12 28.19 44.13
C GLY A 725 -24.96 28.71 42.70
N TYR A 726 -25.48 28.00 41.69
CA TYR A 726 -25.33 28.39 40.27
C TYR A 726 -26.09 29.66 39.90
N LEU A 727 -27.16 30.01 40.62
CA LEU A 727 -27.93 31.23 40.38
C LEU A 727 -27.31 32.48 41.05
N HIS A 728 -26.11 32.37 41.62
CA HIS A 728 -25.46 33.52 42.23
C HIS A 728 -25.06 34.57 41.17
N PRO A 729 -25.31 35.88 41.38
CA PRO A 729 -25.02 36.93 40.39
C PRO A 729 -23.54 37.03 39.98
N ALA A 730 -22.63 36.52 40.80
CA ALA A 730 -21.19 36.49 40.50
C ALA A 730 -20.81 35.39 39.48
N LEU A 731 -21.68 34.41 39.25
CA LEU A 731 -21.45 33.30 38.33
C LEU A 731 -22.36 33.41 37.11
N LEU A 732 -23.65 33.67 37.30
CA LEU A 732 -24.62 33.75 36.22
C LEU A 732 -24.79 35.20 35.73
N SER A 733 -24.51 35.43 34.46
CA SER A 733 -24.72 36.75 33.84
C SER A 733 -26.20 37.15 33.90
N GLN A 734 -26.45 38.46 34.01
CA GLN A 734 -27.82 38.99 34.05
C GLN A 734 -28.61 38.63 32.78
N GLN A 735 -27.94 38.58 31.62
CA GLN A 735 -28.55 38.21 30.35
C GLN A 735 -28.99 36.74 30.35
N SER A 736 -28.12 35.81 30.75
CA SER A 736 -28.44 34.38 30.83
C SER A 736 -29.55 34.11 31.86
N ALA A 737 -29.50 34.77 33.01
CA ALA A 737 -30.57 34.70 34.01
C ALA A 737 -31.91 35.18 33.45
N SER A 738 -31.90 36.33 32.75
CA SER A 738 -33.12 36.89 32.15
C SER A 738 -33.76 35.97 31.13
N ALA A 739 -32.94 35.30 30.31
CA ALA A 739 -33.40 34.32 29.32
C ALA A 739 -34.02 33.09 29.99
N LEU A 740 -33.36 32.52 31.01
CA LEU A 740 -33.90 31.39 31.77
C LEU A 740 -35.27 31.70 32.38
N TYR A 741 -35.40 32.85 33.06
CA TYR A 741 -36.68 33.25 33.66
C TYR A 741 -37.74 33.61 32.61
N ALA A 742 -37.35 34.07 31.42
CA ALA A 742 -38.28 34.24 30.31
C ALA A 742 -38.84 32.89 29.83
N GLN A 743 -38.00 31.87 29.67
CA GLN A 743 -38.40 30.50 29.30
C GLN A 743 -39.38 29.92 30.35
N ILE A 744 -39.07 30.06 31.64
CA ILE A 744 -39.94 29.58 32.73
C ILE A 744 -41.29 30.30 32.72
N ARG A 745 -41.30 31.61 32.44
CA ARG A 745 -42.56 32.36 32.28
C ARG A 745 -43.37 31.85 31.09
N ALA A 746 -42.73 31.57 29.96
CA ALA A 746 -43.41 31.01 28.79
C ALA A 746 -44.06 29.66 29.12
N MET A 747 -43.34 28.75 29.79
CA MET A 747 -43.87 27.47 30.26
C MET A 747 -45.12 27.65 31.14
N ARG A 748 -45.08 28.57 32.11
CA ARG A 748 -46.22 28.89 32.98
C ARG A 748 -47.42 29.42 32.22
N VAL A 749 -47.18 30.31 31.25
CA VAL A 749 -48.25 30.89 30.42
C VAL A 749 -48.89 29.80 29.59
N SER A 750 -48.11 28.92 28.96
CA SER A 750 -48.60 27.78 28.18
C SER A 750 -49.44 26.82 29.02
N TYR A 751 -49.00 26.48 30.23
CA TYR A 751 -49.79 25.70 31.18
C TYR A 751 -51.12 26.39 31.52
N GLY A 752 -51.08 27.69 31.86
CA GLY A 752 -52.27 28.48 32.18
C GLY A 752 -53.27 28.55 31.02
N GLN A 753 -52.77 28.76 29.79
CA GLN A 753 -53.59 28.73 28.58
C GLN A 753 -54.26 27.37 28.37
N ARG A 754 -53.52 26.28 28.58
CA ARG A 754 -54.05 24.91 28.44
C ARG A 754 -55.13 24.59 29.49
N VAL A 755 -54.89 24.92 30.76
CA VAL A 755 -55.88 24.77 31.83
C VAL A 755 -57.14 25.59 31.53
N HIS A 756 -56.98 26.85 31.09
CA HIS A 756 -58.10 27.69 30.71
C HIS A 756 -58.89 27.11 29.53
N ARG A 757 -58.22 26.64 28.47
CA ARG A 757 -58.87 25.97 27.33
C ARG A 757 -59.66 24.74 27.76
N ARG A 758 -59.11 23.89 28.62
CA ARG A 758 -59.84 22.73 29.18
C ARG A 758 -61.10 23.16 29.92
N GLN A 759 -61.02 24.21 30.73
CA GLN A 759 -62.19 24.75 31.43
C GLN A 759 -63.25 25.26 30.45
N VAL A 760 -62.84 25.98 29.40
CA VAL A 760 -63.75 26.47 28.34
C VAL A 760 -64.43 25.30 27.62
N VAL A 761 -63.68 24.29 27.17
CA VAL A 761 -64.25 23.10 26.50
C VAL A 761 -65.22 22.36 27.44
N THR A 762 -64.88 22.21 28.71
CA THR A 762 -65.75 21.56 29.70
C THR A 762 -67.05 22.36 29.90
N ALA A 763 -66.96 23.69 29.97
CA ALA A 763 -68.11 24.57 30.07
C ALA A 763 -68.98 24.54 28.80
N LEU A 764 -68.36 24.51 27.60
CA LEU A 764 -69.07 24.36 26.32
C LEU A 764 -69.77 23.00 26.22
N ARG A 765 -69.13 21.90 26.64
CA ARG A 765 -69.76 20.56 26.71
C ARG A 765 -70.92 20.53 27.70
N GLN A 766 -70.77 21.12 28.88
CA GLN A 766 -71.87 21.23 29.84
C GLN A 766 -73.05 22.04 29.27
N ARG A 767 -72.76 23.10 28.51
CA ARG A 767 -73.78 23.90 27.83
C ARG A 767 -74.47 23.15 26.68
N ALA A 768 -73.70 22.42 25.86
CA ALA A 768 -74.24 21.58 24.79
C ALA A 768 -75.08 20.41 25.34
N GLY A 769 -74.64 19.77 26.43
CA GLY A 769 -75.39 18.72 27.12
C GLY A 769 -76.69 19.24 27.75
N ARG A 770 -76.69 20.47 28.29
CA ARG A 770 -77.92 21.14 28.76
C ARG A 770 -78.87 21.46 27.60
N ALA A 771 -78.35 21.96 26.48
CA ALA A 771 -79.16 22.23 25.30
C ALA A 771 -79.75 20.95 24.69
N ALA A 772 -78.98 19.85 24.63
CA ALA A 772 -79.48 18.54 24.18
C ALA A 772 -80.54 17.96 25.13
N ALA A 773 -80.38 18.15 26.45
CA ALA A 773 -81.38 17.75 27.44
C ALA A 773 -82.68 18.59 27.35
N GLU A 774 -82.58 19.87 26.98
CA GLU A 774 -83.73 20.73 26.72
C GLU A 774 -84.44 20.35 25.40
N VAL A 775 -83.71 20.06 24.32
CA VAL A 775 -84.29 19.57 23.06
C VAL A 775 -84.94 18.19 23.22
N GLY A 776 -84.33 17.28 23.99
CA GLY A 776 -84.94 16.00 24.35
C GLY A 776 -86.22 16.14 25.17
N ARG A 777 -86.33 17.17 26.02
CA ARG A 777 -87.58 17.51 26.74
C ARG A 777 -88.65 18.06 25.81
N VAL A 778 -88.29 18.89 24.82
CA VAL A 778 -89.26 19.44 23.86
C VAL A 778 -89.74 18.36 22.87
N GLY A 779 -88.86 17.45 22.43
CA GLY A 779 -89.24 16.31 21.58
C GLY A 779 -90.18 15.31 22.25
N ALA A 780 -90.04 15.10 23.56
CA ALA A 780 -90.95 14.24 24.33
C ALA A 780 -92.36 14.85 24.53
N PHE A 781 -92.50 16.17 24.46
CA PHE A 781 -93.79 16.85 24.59
C PHE A 781 -94.58 16.94 23.27
N VAL A 782 -93.95 16.78 22.11
CA VAL A 782 -94.64 16.84 20.80
C VAL A 782 -95.11 15.47 20.30
N ALA A 783 -94.64 14.36 20.88
CA ALA A 783 -95.00 13.01 20.43
C ALA A 783 -96.28 12.41 21.07
N VAL A 784 -97.06 13.18 21.84
CA VAL A 784 -98.25 12.68 22.57
C VAL A 784 -99.60 13.14 22.00
N ASP A 785 -99.65 14.12 21.08
CA ASP A 785 -100.90 14.61 20.46
C ASP A 785 -101.02 14.26 18.96
N GLY A 786 -100.75 12.99 18.62
CA GLY A 786 -100.84 12.48 17.25
C GLY A 786 -101.37 11.06 17.18
N LYS A 787 -102.60 10.83 17.66
CA LYS A 787 -103.46 9.68 17.30
C LYS A 787 -104.93 9.96 17.58
#